data_AF-A0A942QWX7-F1
#
_entry.id   AF-A0A942QWX7-F1
#
_cell.length_a   1.000
_cell.length_b   1.000
_cell.length_c   1.000
_cell.angle_alpha   90.00
_cell.angle_beta   90.00
_cell.angle_gamma   90.00
#
_symmetry.space_group_name_H-M   'P 1'
#
loop_
_entity.id
_entity.type
_entity.pdbx_description
1 polymer ?
#
loop_
_entity_poly.entity_id
_entity_poly.type
_entity_poly.pdbx_seq_one_letter_code
_entity_poly.pdbx_strand_id
1 'polypeptide(L)'
;MKLCIYILLGFIATMLQAQDYVIYDTKSGKAISVEDMAKRTKDFDVIFFGEFHDDSLIHVIQYEFLKNVYKMDKNVDISLEMFERDVQKQLDSFRIGAIDEEAFLKNSRPWSDYKKFYKPLVDLAKENEASVIAANIPRKYAAMYVQGGMTKINDLPDEEKAFVAREMLLKEDDYASKFFKTMLNSESKFDSLTPNQENTMFLYYGAQLIKDETMAESIVMHRNENPKRKIIHFNGDFHSNSYLGTVQKVAERNSKLKLGVITVKYFGDEESAPKFDESMKKEGDFVIYSKEPKREPFPMMGGGSHFGENSVEKYDIEVVIIPESSSLEGKAKLKFKNPVLKRSSVKLLKSLKILSVEHHTGKLNYTINNDDPNYSEIIFDNPTIKNQKYGGKGIKEANDVTITYKGTVYNPPDETNLIQRHSRTAGIISAKPNEGIYLPGGSFYPQTDKDIAKFDVKITIPADYTIVTSGEIEIAKSGSNSVYSITTEKPIDGMILVGGKYIKDSIIYKDVEFSVYKLADIVKSEDYLTAMKEYYDFYTDLFGPYPYKSFHVVENFFASGFGMPGYTLLSGRLMAMPWVTLSPGSLAHEFVHNWWGNSVFVDYESGNWCEALTTFSTNYYYNELTGNTAGAEDWRKKALIAIASLPEDRNYPVYDFKYQKDTYDAVVGYSKGAFALYEVYKLFGKEMFFDVLKKFAERNSGKRAYWFNLTGLFNSEAKTAKLDIPTRKVFDQWLKEKEIPELRLKNVMIDANLVSLEIVQDLDYYISVPVLFEGDNQSRKEYFNVKDSVELISFDAGFEVKKIHVDPNYEVLRKLYKWEMPYSLNRTVNDNPIVVIPSSDSPDYNMAIKFMDMLKESGYNFKHYTQDAVTAEMIKDNSLILLGNIENNSTIATTANNLPLGMKITKENFQSSERTLPINDHILMMNIDHPINDSKLCTVIYFDKLQSFRPFSRLFHYMSFSLVMLNNQMGGKPALQQEIFPGGLNRDETVYIKVSKN
;
A
#
# COMPACT_ATOMS: atom_id res chain seq x y z
N MET A 1 22.33 72.29 21.18
CA MET A 1 23.25 71.87 20.10
C MET A 1 23.95 70.53 20.36
N LYS A 2 24.41 70.21 21.59
CA LYS A 2 24.97 68.88 21.91
C LYS A 2 23.95 67.73 22.02
N LEU A 3 22.67 68.01 22.27
CA LEU A 3 21.62 66.98 22.35
C LEU A 3 21.16 66.46 20.97
N CYS A 4 21.23 67.30 19.91
CA CYS A 4 20.88 66.89 18.55
C CYS A 4 21.94 66.03 17.87
N ILE A 5 23.22 66.11 18.29
CA ILE A 5 24.30 65.30 17.70
C ILE A 5 24.28 63.86 18.23
N TYR A 6 23.87 63.64 19.49
CA TYR A 6 23.67 62.28 20.01
C TYR A 6 22.40 61.61 19.47
N ILE A 7 21.36 62.38 19.17
CA ILE A 7 20.16 61.85 18.51
C ILE A 7 20.44 61.55 17.04
N LEU A 8 21.31 62.31 16.35
CA LEU A 8 21.70 62.00 14.97
C LEU A 8 22.70 60.82 14.87
N LEU A 9 23.59 60.64 15.86
CA LEU A 9 24.46 59.45 15.97
C LEU A 9 23.70 58.20 16.44
N GLY A 10 22.64 58.36 17.26
CA GLY A 10 21.71 57.29 17.62
C GLY A 10 20.75 56.90 16.49
N PHE A 11 20.39 57.83 15.60
CA PHE A 11 19.55 57.55 14.43
C PHE A 11 20.31 56.94 13.24
N ILE A 12 21.62 57.17 13.11
CA ILE A 12 22.45 56.44 12.12
C ILE A 12 22.76 55.00 12.60
N ALA A 13 22.70 54.73 13.90
CA ALA A 13 22.81 53.38 14.47
C ALA A 13 21.50 52.58 14.48
N THR A 14 20.36 53.18 14.13
CA THR A 14 19.04 52.53 14.08
C THR A 14 18.42 52.50 12.67
N MET A 15 19.20 52.86 11.64
CA MET A 15 18.91 52.59 10.22
C MET A 15 19.87 51.55 9.61
N LEU A 16 20.38 50.62 10.42
CA LEU A 16 20.74 49.30 9.91
C LEU A 16 19.43 48.53 9.78
N GLN A 17 18.82 48.66 8.60
CA GLN A 17 17.89 47.67 8.08
C GLN A 17 18.53 46.30 8.34
N ALA A 18 17.88 45.48 9.17
CA ALA A 18 18.32 44.11 9.45
C ALA A 18 18.59 43.43 8.12
N GLN A 19 19.85 43.23 7.75
CA GLN A 19 20.14 42.51 6.53
C GLN A 19 19.65 41.09 6.75
N ASP A 20 18.75 40.63 5.87
CA ASP A 20 18.28 39.25 5.84
C ASP A 20 19.42 38.24 5.51
N TYR A 21 20.65 38.73 5.31
CA TYR A 21 21.85 37.94 5.13
C TYR A 21 23.13 38.61 5.68
N VAL A 22 24.18 37.82 5.88
CA VAL A 22 25.56 38.29 6.15
C VAL A 22 26.56 37.44 5.35
N ILE A 23 27.66 38.05 4.90
CA ILE A 23 28.73 37.37 4.17
C ILE A 23 30.01 37.44 5.00
N TYR A 24 30.61 36.28 5.31
CA TYR A 24 31.90 36.20 5.99
C TYR A 24 33.01 35.80 5.02
N ASP A 25 34.13 36.52 5.05
CA ASP A 25 35.41 36.02 4.53
C ASP A 25 36.06 35.14 5.60
N THR A 26 36.17 33.84 5.33
CA THR A 26 36.57 32.87 6.34
C THR A 26 38.05 32.95 6.71
N LYS A 27 38.89 33.50 5.82
CA LYS A 27 40.31 33.71 6.07
C LYS A 27 40.55 34.85 7.05
N SER A 28 39.81 35.95 6.90
CA SER A 28 39.92 37.14 7.75
C SER A 28 38.97 37.15 8.96
N GLY A 29 37.93 36.31 8.95
CA GLY A 29 36.88 36.25 9.97
C GLY A 29 35.96 37.47 9.98
N LYS A 30 36.00 38.31 8.94
CA LYS A 30 35.26 39.58 8.89
C LYS A 30 34.02 39.45 8.02
N ALA A 31 32.94 40.09 8.46
CA ALA A 31 31.79 40.35 7.62
C ALA A 31 32.18 41.35 6.50
N ILE A 32 31.77 41.07 5.27
CA ILE A 32 32.13 41.84 4.08
C ILE A 32 30.90 42.09 3.17
N SER A 33 31.03 43.04 2.25
CA SER A 33 30.01 43.29 1.22
C SER A 33 30.14 42.33 0.02
N VAL A 34 29.10 42.25 -0.81
CA VAL A 34 29.13 41.48 -2.08
C VAL A 34 30.24 42.00 -3.01
N GLU A 35 30.46 43.32 -3.05
CA GLU A 35 31.52 43.95 -3.83
C GLU A 35 32.92 43.56 -3.32
N ASP A 36 33.11 43.55 -1.99
CA ASP A 36 34.37 43.11 -1.39
C ASP A 36 34.62 41.61 -1.62
N MET A 37 33.58 40.79 -1.57
CA MET A 37 33.66 39.37 -1.91
C MET A 37 34.15 39.21 -3.37
N ALA A 38 33.52 39.92 -4.32
CA ALA A 38 33.96 39.94 -5.72
C ALA A 38 35.44 40.33 -5.86
N LYS A 39 35.90 41.41 -5.21
CA LYS A 39 37.32 41.84 -5.22
C LYS A 39 38.27 40.75 -4.72
N ARG A 40 37.88 40.04 -3.66
CA ARG A 40 38.73 39.03 -3.01
C ARG A 40 38.79 37.71 -3.79
N THR A 41 37.89 37.50 -4.74
CA THR A 41 37.93 36.32 -5.63
C THR A 41 38.88 36.45 -6.84
N LYS A 42 39.59 37.58 -6.97
CA LYS A 42 40.44 37.89 -8.14
C LYS A 42 41.56 36.85 -8.40
N ASP A 43 42.08 36.20 -7.36
CA ASP A 43 43.27 35.33 -7.48
C ASP A 43 42.92 33.85 -7.76
N PHE A 44 41.62 33.50 -7.83
CA PHE A 44 41.15 32.16 -8.18
C PHE A 44 41.02 31.96 -9.70
N ASP A 45 41.31 30.76 -10.19
CA ASP A 45 41.09 30.36 -11.58
C ASP A 45 39.65 29.94 -11.84
N VAL A 46 39.02 29.29 -10.85
CA VAL A 46 37.62 28.85 -10.89
C VAL A 46 36.98 29.19 -9.55
N ILE A 47 35.81 29.83 -9.59
CA ILE A 47 35.03 30.17 -8.40
C ILE A 47 33.74 29.35 -8.45
N PHE A 48 33.39 28.70 -7.35
CA PHE A 48 32.15 27.97 -7.20
C PHE A 48 31.21 28.77 -6.32
N PHE A 49 30.02 29.05 -6.82
CA PHE A 49 28.99 29.78 -6.11
C PHE A 49 27.82 28.82 -5.83
N GLY A 50 27.76 28.34 -4.59
CA GLY A 50 26.68 27.51 -4.09
C GLY A 50 25.35 28.27 -3.97
N GLU A 51 24.24 27.58 -4.16
CA GLU A 51 22.90 28.15 -4.00
C GLU A 51 21.84 27.18 -3.49
N PHE A 52 20.70 27.75 -3.09
CA PHE A 52 19.44 27.03 -2.94
C PHE A 52 18.47 27.48 -4.04
N HIS A 53 18.04 26.53 -4.88
CA HIS A 53 17.38 26.79 -6.16
C HIS A 53 16.10 27.64 -6.06
N ASP A 54 15.39 27.59 -4.94
CA ASP A 54 14.11 28.26 -4.69
C ASP A 54 14.26 29.61 -3.92
N ASP A 55 15.48 30.04 -3.61
CA ASP A 55 15.73 31.22 -2.77
C ASP A 55 16.02 32.48 -3.59
N SER A 56 15.04 33.38 -3.63
CA SER A 56 15.14 34.61 -4.42
C SER A 56 16.25 35.56 -3.95
N LEU A 57 16.60 35.57 -2.65
CA LEU A 57 17.65 36.46 -2.13
C LEU A 57 19.03 36.00 -2.58
N ILE A 58 19.29 34.69 -2.56
CA ILE A 58 20.55 34.12 -3.03
C ILE A 58 20.78 34.44 -4.52
N HIS A 59 19.74 34.31 -5.34
CA HIS A 59 19.80 34.66 -6.78
C HIS A 59 20.12 36.15 -7.03
N VAL A 60 19.61 37.05 -6.18
CA VAL A 60 19.96 38.48 -6.25
C VAL A 60 21.44 38.70 -5.89
N ILE A 61 21.95 38.00 -4.86
CA ILE A 61 23.36 38.09 -4.47
C ILE A 61 24.28 37.54 -5.57
N GLN A 62 23.92 36.43 -6.23
CA GLN A 62 24.65 35.89 -7.38
C GLN A 62 24.76 36.91 -8.52
N TYR A 63 23.64 37.54 -8.87
CA TYR A 63 23.60 38.57 -9.92
C TYR A 63 24.51 39.75 -9.57
N GLU A 64 24.41 40.30 -8.37
CA GLU A 64 25.24 41.44 -7.94
C GLU A 64 26.71 41.04 -7.82
N PHE A 65 27.02 39.81 -7.39
CA PHE A 65 28.37 39.28 -7.39
C PHE A 65 28.96 39.25 -8.81
N LEU A 66 28.26 38.62 -9.76
CA LEU A 66 28.72 38.48 -11.15
C LEU A 66 28.90 39.85 -11.82
N LYS A 67 27.94 40.75 -11.62
CA LYS A 67 27.99 42.13 -12.11
C LYS A 67 29.22 42.87 -11.60
N ASN A 68 29.54 42.74 -10.32
CA ASN A 68 30.73 43.37 -9.75
C ASN A 68 32.02 42.73 -10.27
N VAL A 69 32.06 41.40 -10.46
CA VAL A 69 33.20 40.75 -11.11
C VAL A 69 33.42 41.29 -12.53
N TYR A 70 32.38 41.40 -13.36
CA TYR A 70 32.52 41.92 -14.73
C TYR A 70 32.98 43.38 -14.82
N LYS A 71 32.66 44.21 -13.81
CA LYS A 71 33.23 45.58 -13.72
C LYS A 71 34.74 45.57 -13.52
N MET A 72 35.29 44.53 -12.89
CA MET A 72 36.70 44.43 -12.54
C MET A 72 37.51 43.66 -13.60
N ASP A 73 36.94 42.58 -14.14
CA ASP A 73 37.58 41.72 -15.13
C ASP A 73 36.57 41.20 -16.15
N LYS A 74 36.80 41.49 -17.44
CA LYS A 74 35.99 41.01 -18.56
C LYS A 74 36.40 39.62 -19.05
N ASN A 75 37.52 39.08 -18.58
CA ASN A 75 38.02 37.75 -18.96
C ASN A 75 37.43 36.64 -18.09
N VAL A 76 36.11 36.70 -17.86
CA VAL A 76 35.38 35.77 -16.99
C VAL A 76 34.28 35.11 -17.80
N ASP A 77 34.26 33.78 -17.81
CA ASP A 77 33.16 32.96 -18.32
C ASP A 77 32.32 32.42 -17.16
N ILE A 78 31.09 32.03 -17.45
CA ILE A 78 30.23 31.37 -16.46
C ILE A 78 29.93 29.93 -16.87
N SER A 79 29.71 29.09 -15.87
CA SER A 79 29.36 27.68 -16.02
C SER A 79 28.14 27.39 -15.16
N LEU A 80 27.13 26.70 -15.69
CA LEU A 80 25.85 26.53 -15.01
C LEU A 80 25.48 25.05 -14.87
N GLU A 81 25.15 24.61 -13.65
CA GLU A 81 24.54 23.29 -13.40
C GLU A 81 23.19 23.12 -14.13
N MET A 82 22.48 24.24 -14.33
CA MET A 82 21.11 24.26 -14.86
C MET A 82 21.03 23.88 -16.34
N PHE A 83 22.15 23.84 -17.05
CA PHE A 83 22.25 23.47 -18.46
C PHE A 83 23.04 22.18 -18.66
N GLU A 84 22.47 21.29 -19.46
CA GLU A 84 23.01 19.97 -19.79
C GLU A 84 23.99 20.07 -20.97
N ARG A 85 25.10 19.31 -20.95
CA ARG A 85 26.18 19.42 -21.95
C ARG A 85 25.71 19.25 -23.41
N ASP A 86 24.64 18.49 -23.64
CA ASP A 86 24.07 18.27 -24.97
C ASP A 86 23.34 19.49 -25.55
N VAL A 87 23.08 20.53 -24.75
CA VAL A 87 22.44 21.78 -25.20
C VAL A 87 23.43 22.94 -25.40
N GLN A 88 24.74 22.70 -25.31
CA GLN A 88 25.78 23.73 -25.45
C GLN A 88 25.62 24.53 -26.76
N LYS A 89 25.31 23.86 -27.88
CA LYS A 89 25.15 24.51 -29.18
C LYS A 89 24.00 25.53 -29.21
N GLN A 90 22.89 25.22 -28.56
CA GLN A 90 21.73 26.11 -28.45
C GLN A 90 22.07 27.32 -27.58
N LEU A 91 22.80 27.09 -26.48
CA LEU A 91 23.26 28.14 -25.59
C LEU A 91 24.24 29.09 -26.30
N ASP A 92 25.19 28.56 -27.06
CA ASP A 92 26.13 29.35 -27.86
C ASP A 92 25.41 30.17 -28.95
N SER A 93 24.43 29.56 -29.62
CA SER A 93 23.62 30.23 -30.65
C SER A 93 22.80 31.37 -30.07
N PHE A 94 22.21 31.19 -28.89
CA PHE A 94 21.46 32.23 -28.19
C PHE A 94 22.37 33.38 -27.73
N ARG A 95 23.56 33.04 -27.24
CA ARG A 95 24.59 34.00 -26.80
C ARG A 95 25.00 34.94 -27.93
N ILE A 96 25.27 34.42 -29.14
CA ILE A 96 25.66 35.24 -30.30
C ILE A 96 24.48 35.86 -31.05
N GLY A 97 23.24 35.63 -30.60
CA GLY A 97 22.03 36.18 -31.24
C GLY A 97 21.59 35.47 -32.52
N ALA A 98 22.08 34.25 -32.77
CA ALA A 98 21.66 33.44 -33.92
C ALA A 98 20.26 32.81 -33.75
N ILE A 99 19.78 32.68 -32.51
CA ILE A 99 18.40 32.30 -32.18
C ILE A 99 17.83 33.27 -31.14
N ASP A 100 16.51 33.45 -31.16
CA ASP A 100 15.80 34.23 -30.15
C ASP A 100 15.55 33.44 -28.85
N GLU A 101 15.00 34.12 -27.84
CA GLU A 101 14.74 33.51 -26.53
C GLU A 101 13.69 32.39 -26.62
N GLU A 102 12.67 32.54 -27.45
CA GLU A 102 11.61 31.53 -27.60
C GLU A 102 12.18 30.22 -28.17
N ALA A 103 12.96 30.32 -29.24
CA ALA A 103 13.66 29.19 -29.84
C ALA A 103 14.69 28.59 -28.88
N PHE A 104 15.38 29.40 -28.07
CA PHE A 104 16.28 28.90 -27.05
C PHE A 104 15.55 28.06 -26.01
N LEU A 105 14.53 28.62 -25.34
CA LEU A 105 13.77 27.93 -24.27
C LEU A 105 13.15 26.62 -24.76
N LYS A 106 12.66 26.60 -26.00
CA LYS A 106 12.08 25.41 -26.63
C LYS A 106 13.09 24.27 -26.81
N ASN A 107 14.36 24.59 -27.07
CA ASN A 107 15.37 23.62 -27.50
C ASN A 107 16.48 23.35 -26.45
N SER A 108 16.59 24.13 -25.38
CA SER A 108 17.65 23.99 -24.35
C SER A 108 17.19 23.37 -23.02
N ARG A 109 15.90 23.05 -22.89
CA ARG A 109 15.29 22.42 -21.69
C ARG A 109 15.73 23.07 -20.36
N PRO A 110 15.64 24.41 -20.23
CA PRO A 110 16.00 25.07 -18.98
C PRO A 110 15.02 24.68 -17.86
N TRP A 111 15.42 24.90 -16.62
CA TRP A 111 14.56 24.59 -15.46
C TRP A 111 13.32 25.50 -15.45
N SER A 112 12.23 25.06 -14.79
CA SER A 112 10.95 25.78 -14.75
C SER A 112 11.07 27.25 -14.34
N ASP A 113 12.00 27.53 -13.43
CA ASP A 113 12.20 28.87 -12.85
C ASP A 113 13.31 29.67 -13.54
N TYR A 114 13.77 29.25 -14.72
CA TYR A 114 14.84 29.91 -15.48
C TYR A 114 14.60 31.40 -15.68
N LYS A 115 13.41 31.79 -16.14
CA LYS A 115 13.08 33.20 -16.38
C LYS A 115 13.18 34.05 -15.12
N LYS A 116 12.91 33.46 -13.97
CA LYS A 116 12.89 34.15 -12.67
C LYS A 116 14.29 34.29 -12.09
N PHE A 117 15.10 33.22 -12.15
CA PHE A 117 16.33 33.13 -11.37
C PHE A 117 17.62 33.15 -12.22
N TYR A 118 17.64 32.45 -13.35
CA TYR A 118 18.90 32.22 -14.09
C TYR A 118 19.06 33.06 -15.35
N LYS A 119 17.96 33.54 -15.94
CA LYS A 119 17.98 34.44 -17.09
C LYS A 119 18.87 35.68 -16.85
N PRO A 120 18.79 36.37 -15.69
CA PRO A 120 19.65 37.53 -15.44
C PRO A 120 21.14 37.22 -15.53
N LEU A 121 21.60 36.05 -15.06
CA LEU A 121 23.01 35.67 -15.15
C LEU A 121 23.45 35.42 -16.60
N VAL A 122 22.60 34.76 -17.40
CA VAL A 122 22.85 34.50 -18.82
C VAL A 122 22.88 35.80 -19.63
N ASP A 123 21.95 36.72 -19.37
CA ASP A 123 21.92 38.04 -20.01
C ASP A 123 23.20 38.83 -19.69
N LEU A 124 23.64 38.86 -18.42
CA LEU A 124 24.87 39.54 -18.02
C LEU A 124 26.11 38.97 -18.71
N ALA A 125 26.20 37.64 -18.82
CA ALA A 125 27.29 37.00 -19.54
C ALA A 125 27.27 37.40 -21.03
N LYS A 126 26.09 37.43 -21.66
CA LYS A 126 25.91 37.85 -23.05
C LYS A 126 26.31 39.31 -23.27
N GLU A 127 25.89 40.23 -22.39
CA GLU A 127 26.27 41.65 -22.42
C GLU A 127 27.78 41.88 -22.32
N ASN A 128 28.50 40.96 -21.67
CA ASN A 128 29.96 41.02 -21.48
C ASN A 128 30.73 40.10 -22.44
N GLU A 129 30.07 39.57 -23.49
CA GLU A 129 30.64 38.64 -24.47
C GLU A 129 31.26 37.36 -23.87
N ALA A 130 30.86 37.01 -22.64
CA ALA A 130 31.35 35.87 -21.90
C ALA A 130 30.67 34.57 -22.35
N SER A 131 31.41 33.46 -22.35
CA SER A 131 30.85 32.14 -22.63
C SER A 131 29.96 31.67 -21.49
N VAL A 132 28.92 30.92 -21.82
CA VAL A 132 28.06 30.24 -20.85
C VAL A 132 28.19 28.74 -21.10
N ILE A 133 28.78 28.03 -20.14
CA ILE A 133 29.09 26.60 -20.26
C ILE A 133 27.92 25.79 -19.70
N ALA A 134 27.37 24.90 -20.53
CA ALA A 134 26.41 23.89 -20.13
C ALA A 134 27.14 22.71 -19.49
N ALA A 135 27.28 22.76 -18.17
CA ALA A 135 28.25 21.93 -17.47
C ALA A 135 27.74 20.53 -17.17
N ASN A 136 26.45 20.39 -16.91
CA ASN A 136 25.89 19.22 -16.25
C ASN A 136 25.65 18.06 -17.22
N ILE A 137 25.54 16.86 -16.67
CA ILE A 137 25.13 15.69 -17.43
C ILE A 137 23.65 15.81 -17.85
N PRO A 138 23.27 15.36 -19.05
CA PRO A 138 21.86 15.18 -19.38
C PRO A 138 21.17 14.26 -18.37
N ARG A 139 20.04 14.71 -17.78
CA ARG A 139 19.34 14.00 -16.69
C ARG A 139 19.00 12.55 -17.02
N LYS A 140 18.71 12.25 -18.29
CA LYS A 140 18.43 10.88 -18.75
C LYS A 140 19.59 9.92 -18.45
N TYR A 141 20.84 10.36 -18.55
CA TYR A 141 22.00 9.50 -18.31
C TYR A 141 22.28 9.31 -16.82
N ALA A 142 22.05 10.33 -15.98
CA ALA A 142 22.08 10.13 -14.53
C ALA A 142 21.02 9.11 -14.07
N ALA A 143 19.81 9.16 -14.65
CA ALA A 143 18.77 8.16 -14.40
C ALA A 143 19.14 6.76 -14.94
N MET A 144 19.79 6.70 -16.12
CA MET A 144 20.30 5.43 -16.68
C MET A 144 21.37 4.80 -15.79
N TYR A 145 22.26 5.60 -15.17
CA TYR A 145 23.25 5.09 -14.22
C TYR A 145 22.57 4.37 -13.05
N VAL A 146 21.53 4.95 -12.44
CA VAL A 146 20.82 4.30 -11.32
C VAL A 146 20.26 2.93 -11.72
N GLN A 147 19.80 2.81 -12.97
CA GLN A 147 19.20 1.57 -13.48
C GLN A 147 20.20 0.48 -13.86
N GLY A 148 21.46 0.82 -14.16
CA GLY A 148 22.37 -0.11 -14.83
C GLY A 148 23.85 0.13 -14.60
N GLY A 149 24.21 0.97 -13.64
CA GLY A 149 25.58 1.33 -13.30
C GLY A 149 26.34 1.93 -14.47
N MET A 150 27.67 1.83 -14.40
CA MET A 150 28.55 2.24 -15.50
C MET A 150 28.52 1.29 -16.68
N THR A 151 28.10 0.03 -16.52
CA THR A 151 27.92 -0.89 -17.65
C THR A 151 26.95 -0.26 -18.66
N LYS A 152 25.79 0.20 -18.21
CA LYS A 152 24.78 0.83 -19.07
C LYS A 152 25.23 2.16 -19.68
N ILE A 153 26.04 2.94 -18.96
CA ILE A 153 26.63 4.19 -19.50
C ILE A 153 27.69 3.87 -20.56
N ASN A 154 28.46 2.81 -20.37
CA ASN A 154 29.53 2.44 -21.31
C ASN A 154 29.01 1.90 -22.63
N ASP A 155 27.80 1.34 -22.63
CA ASP A 155 27.09 0.83 -23.81
C ASP A 155 26.42 1.94 -24.66
N LEU A 156 26.48 3.21 -24.23
CA LEU A 156 25.98 4.33 -25.01
C LEU A 156 26.74 4.49 -26.33
N PRO A 157 26.08 4.91 -27.43
CA PRO A 157 26.76 5.35 -28.64
C PRO A 157 27.80 6.44 -28.34
N ASP A 158 28.92 6.47 -29.08
CA ASP A 158 30.03 7.40 -28.81
C ASP A 158 29.61 8.87 -28.75
N GLU A 159 28.66 9.29 -29.60
CA GLU A 159 28.11 10.66 -29.62
C GLU A 159 27.36 11.00 -28.32
N GLU A 160 26.58 10.05 -27.78
CA GLU A 160 25.87 10.22 -26.52
C GLU A 160 26.81 10.14 -25.32
N LYS A 161 27.79 9.23 -25.40
CA LYS A 161 28.80 9.01 -24.37
C LYS A 161 29.69 10.24 -24.16
N ALA A 162 29.90 11.05 -25.20
CA ALA A 162 30.64 12.32 -25.11
C ALA A 162 29.97 13.34 -24.16
N PHE A 163 28.67 13.20 -23.87
CA PHE A 163 27.95 14.06 -22.93
C PHE A 163 28.12 13.66 -21.45
N VAL A 164 28.81 12.56 -21.18
CA VAL A 164 29.06 12.02 -19.83
C VAL A 164 30.55 12.05 -19.55
N ALA A 165 30.94 12.25 -18.29
CA ALA A 165 32.33 12.17 -17.88
C ALA A 165 33.00 10.88 -18.35
N ARG A 166 34.20 11.00 -18.92
CA ARG A 166 34.95 9.83 -19.45
C ARG A 166 35.38 8.86 -18.37
N GLU A 167 35.65 9.41 -17.19
CA GLU A 167 36.13 8.68 -16.03
C GLU A 167 35.41 9.16 -14.77
N MET A 168 35.14 8.23 -13.87
CA MET A 168 34.58 8.48 -12.54
C MET A 168 35.29 7.60 -11.52
N LEU A 169 35.45 8.06 -10.29
CA LEU A 169 36.06 7.26 -9.22
C LEU A 169 35.14 7.19 -7.99
N LEU A 170 34.43 6.07 -7.85
CA LEU A 170 33.56 5.84 -6.69
C LEU A 170 34.43 5.55 -5.45
N LYS A 171 34.27 6.38 -4.42
CA LYS A 171 34.98 6.28 -3.14
C LYS A 171 34.05 6.54 -1.98
N GLU A 172 34.32 5.86 -0.87
CA GLU A 172 33.70 6.12 0.43
C GLU A 172 34.55 7.15 1.18
N ASP A 173 34.51 8.39 0.71
CA ASP A 173 35.21 9.54 1.29
C ASP A 173 34.23 10.47 2.05
N ASP A 174 34.71 11.65 2.45
CA ASP A 174 33.90 12.64 3.16
C ASP A 174 32.69 13.09 2.32
N TYR A 175 32.78 13.07 0.99
CA TYR A 175 31.66 13.41 0.11
C TYR A 175 30.59 12.33 0.11
N ALA A 176 30.96 11.05 0.03
CA ALA A 176 30.01 9.94 0.19
C ALA A 176 29.29 10.01 1.54
N SER A 177 30.05 10.26 2.62
CA SER A 177 29.51 10.38 3.98
C SER A 177 28.49 11.52 4.08
N LYS A 178 28.82 12.68 3.49
CA LYS A 178 27.93 13.84 3.42
C LYS A 178 26.66 13.57 2.61
N PHE A 179 26.79 12.87 1.48
CA PHE A 179 25.66 12.45 0.65
C PHE A 179 24.71 11.52 1.39
N PHE A 180 25.23 10.46 2.01
CA PHE A 180 24.41 9.51 2.77
C PHE A 180 23.69 10.18 3.94
N LYS A 181 24.37 11.04 4.70
CA LYS A 181 23.76 11.82 5.78
C LYS A 181 22.60 12.70 5.29
N THR A 182 22.78 13.36 4.15
CA THR A 182 21.76 14.25 3.56
C THR A 182 20.54 13.46 3.09
N MET A 183 20.76 12.34 2.41
CA MET A 183 19.69 11.48 1.90
C MET A 183 18.88 10.79 3.00
N LEU A 184 19.52 10.42 4.11
CA LEU A 184 18.86 9.71 5.23
C LEU A 184 18.33 10.64 6.33
N ASN A 185 18.69 11.92 6.28
CA ASN A 185 18.41 12.91 7.33
C ASN A 185 18.84 12.45 8.75
N SER A 186 19.88 11.61 8.84
CA SER A 186 20.50 11.13 10.08
C SER A 186 21.76 10.32 9.78
N GLU A 187 22.80 10.43 10.61
CA GLU A 187 23.98 9.53 10.56
C GLU A 187 23.64 8.12 11.08
N SER A 188 22.82 8.00 12.12
CA SER A 188 22.49 6.71 12.75
C SER A 188 21.64 5.78 11.89
N LYS A 189 21.02 6.31 10.83
CA LYS A 189 20.14 5.54 9.94
C LYS A 189 20.91 4.75 8.88
N PHE A 190 22.15 5.10 8.57
CA PHE A 190 22.91 4.38 7.56
C PHE A 190 23.20 2.94 8.00
N ASP A 191 23.57 2.75 9.27
CA ASP A 191 23.82 1.42 9.85
C ASP A 191 22.56 0.56 9.98
N SER A 192 21.36 1.16 9.81
CA SER A 192 20.08 0.45 9.85
C SER A 192 19.60 -0.03 8.47
N LEU A 193 20.33 0.32 7.39
CA LEU A 193 19.96 -0.08 6.03
C LEU A 193 20.20 -1.58 5.82
N THR A 194 19.28 -2.23 5.10
CA THR A 194 19.52 -3.59 4.60
C THR A 194 20.65 -3.58 3.55
N PRO A 195 21.35 -4.70 3.32
CA PRO A 195 22.35 -4.78 2.25
C PRO A 195 21.83 -4.33 0.87
N ASN A 196 20.56 -4.61 0.56
CA ASN A 196 19.91 -4.22 -0.70
C ASN A 196 19.57 -2.72 -0.76
N GLN A 197 19.24 -2.10 0.38
CA GLN A 197 19.07 -0.64 0.48
C GLN A 197 20.41 0.08 0.39
N GLU A 198 21.45 -0.42 1.08
CA GLU A 198 22.81 0.11 0.99
C GLU A 198 23.28 0.12 -0.47
N ASN A 199 23.07 -0.97 -1.21
CA ASN A 199 23.39 -1.00 -2.64
C ASN A 199 22.70 0.11 -3.44
N THR A 200 21.41 0.34 -3.15
CA THR A 200 20.62 1.38 -3.82
C THR A 200 21.11 2.78 -3.46
N MET A 201 21.54 3.01 -2.21
CA MET A 201 22.22 4.25 -1.81
C MET A 201 23.48 4.49 -2.63
N PHE A 202 24.31 3.45 -2.86
CA PHE A 202 25.51 3.56 -3.69
C PHE A 202 25.21 3.85 -5.16
N LEU A 203 24.09 3.34 -5.70
CA LEU A 203 23.63 3.69 -7.05
C LEU A 203 23.25 5.17 -7.15
N TYR A 204 22.50 5.70 -6.18
CA TYR A 204 22.17 7.12 -6.14
C TYR A 204 23.39 8.01 -5.92
N TYR A 205 24.32 7.58 -5.05
CA TYR A 205 25.59 8.27 -4.87
C TYR A 205 26.41 8.29 -6.16
N GLY A 206 26.48 7.18 -6.90
CA GLY A 206 27.14 7.16 -8.20
C GLY A 206 26.47 8.06 -9.23
N ALA A 207 25.14 8.17 -9.22
CA ALA A 207 24.40 9.09 -10.09
C ALA A 207 24.59 10.57 -9.70
N GLN A 208 24.82 10.86 -8.42
CA GLN A 208 25.24 12.17 -7.95
C GLN A 208 26.66 12.46 -8.43
N LEU A 209 27.59 11.54 -8.15
CA LEU A 209 29.00 11.66 -8.48
C LEU A 209 29.25 11.82 -9.99
N ILE A 210 28.50 11.12 -10.85
CA ILE A 210 28.66 11.26 -12.30
C ILE A 210 28.21 12.65 -12.81
N LYS A 211 27.27 13.32 -12.12
CA LYS A 211 26.94 14.73 -12.38
C LYS A 211 28.13 15.61 -12.05
N ASP A 212 28.70 15.45 -10.85
CA ASP A 212 29.87 16.22 -10.40
C ASP A 212 31.09 16.02 -11.29
N GLU A 213 31.37 14.78 -11.68
CA GLU A 213 32.46 14.45 -12.62
C GLU A 213 32.23 15.09 -13.98
N THR A 214 30.97 15.11 -14.46
CA THR A 214 30.63 15.71 -15.76
C THR A 214 30.77 17.23 -15.71
N MET A 215 30.27 17.88 -14.65
CA MET A 215 30.45 19.32 -14.45
C MET A 215 31.94 19.69 -14.34
N ALA A 216 32.69 18.94 -13.55
CA ALA A 216 34.13 19.17 -13.38
C ALA A 216 34.91 18.99 -14.69
N GLU A 217 34.60 17.95 -15.47
CA GLU A 217 35.21 17.75 -16.78
C GLU A 217 34.87 18.88 -17.76
N SER A 218 33.61 19.34 -17.79
CA SER A 218 33.19 20.48 -18.63
C SER A 218 33.99 21.75 -18.28
N ILE A 219 34.14 22.04 -16.98
CA ILE A 219 34.89 23.19 -16.48
C ILE A 219 36.38 23.08 -16.86
N VAL A 220 37.00 21.93 -16.62
CA VAL A 220 38.44 21.72 -16.88
C VAL A 220 38.74 21.75 -18.38
N MET A 221 37.88 21.16 -19.22
CA MET A 221 38.01 21.22 -20.68
C MET A 221 38.00 22.67 -21.16
N HIS A 222 36.98 23.45 -20.78
CA HIS A 222 36.89 24.86 -21.17
C HIS A 222 38.06 25.69 -20.66
N ARG A 223 38.49 25.46 -19.41
CA ARG A 223 39.62 26.16 -18.78
C ARG A 223 40.94 25.88 -19.51
N ASN A 224 41.15 24.65 -19.97
CA ASN A 224 42.34 24.24 -20.72
C ASN A 224 42.37 24.85 -22.13
N GLU A 225 41.21 24.93 -22.79
CA GLU A 225 41.07 25.59 -24.10
C GLU A 225 41.22 27.12 -23.98
N ASN A 226 40.86 27.70 -22.83
CA ASN A 226 40.88 29.13 -22.57
C ASN A 226 41.77 29.49 -21.35
N PRO A 227 43.11 29.31 -21.44
CA PRO A 227 44.02 29.39 -20.31
C PRO A 227 44.09 30.76 -19.62
N LYS A 228 43.60 31.83 -20.25
CA LYS A 228 43.59 33.21 -19.74
C LYS A 228 42.26 33.64 -19.12
N ARG A 229 41.21 32.82 -19.23
CA ARG A 229 39.86 33.16 -18.74
C ARG A 229 39.59 32.47 -17.40
N LYS A 230 38.91 33.19 -16.51
CA LYS A 230 38.39 32.68 -15.23
C LYS A 230 37.01 32.07 -15.46
N ILE A 231 36.61 31.10 -14.63
CA ILE A 231 35.26 30.53 -14.67
C ILE A 231 34.56 30.78 -13.33
N ILE A 232 33.32 31.26 -13.37
CA ILE A 232 32.40 31.20 -12.21
C ILE A 232 31.38 30.10 -12.47
N HIS A 233 31.39 29.06 -11.64
CA HIS A 233 30.40 27.99 -11.70
C HIS A 233 29.28 28.26 -10.69
N PHE A 234 28.04 28.30 -11.16
CA PHE A 234 26.85 28.37 -10.31
C PHE A 234 26.22 26.98 -10.22
N ASN A 235 26.02 26.50 -9.00
CA ASN A 235 25.56 25.15 -8.69
C ASN A 235 24.81 25.13 -7.34
N GLY A 236 23.95 24.13 -7.14
CA GLY A 236 23.36 23.85 -5.83
C GLY A 236 24.48 23.67 -4.79
N ASP A 237 24.33 24.27 -3.60
CA ASP A 237 25.41 24.37 -2.60
C ASP A 237 26.05 23.01 -2.24
N PHE A 238 25.26 21.94 -2.28
CA PHE A 238 25.71 20.57 -2.05
C PHE A 238 26.86 20.10 -2.98
N HIS A 239 26.96 20.66 -4.19
CA HIS A 239 27.98 20.31 -5.18
C HIS A 239 29.34 21.01 -4.98
N SER A 240 29.45 21.96 -4.05
CA SER A 240 30.68 22.75 -3.85
C SER A 240 31.08 23.02 -2.41
N ASN A 241 30.12 22.98 -1.48
CA ASN A 241 30.38 23.27 -0.08
C ASN A 241 31.41 22.32 0.53
N SER A 242 32.19 22.84 1.49
CA SER A 242 33.31 22.14 2.11
C SER A 242 34.39 21.65 1.12
N TYR A 243 34.48 22.26 -0.06
CA TYR A 243 35.39 21.85 -1.14
C TYR A 243 35.14 20.42 -1.66
N LEU A 244 33.94 19.88 -1.45
CA LEU A 244 33.53 18.55 -1.90
C LEU A 244 32.72 18.63 -3.22
N GLY A 245 32.35 17.47 -3.78
CA GLY A 245 31.55 17.39 -5.00
C GLY A 245 32.31 17.86 -6.24
N THR A 246 31.71 18.72 -7.07
CA THR A 246 32.31 19.23 -8.31
C THR A 246 33.64 19.94 -8.05
N VAL A 247 33.77 20.68 -6.94
CA VAL A 247 35.04 21.37 -6.56
C VAL A 247 36.16 20.35 -6.38
N GLN A 248 35.89 19.28 -5.63
CA GLN A 248 36.83 18.18 -5.41
C GLN A 248 37.23 17.55 -6.76
N LYS A 249 36.26 17.31 -7.65
CA LYS A 249 36.54 16.68 -8.96
C LYS A 249 37.32 17.58 -9.90
N VAL A 250 37.14 18.90 -9.86
CA VAL A 250 38.01 19.84 -10.59
C VAL A 250 39.44 19.79 -10.05
N ALA A 251 39.62 19.78 -8.72
CA ALA A 251 40.94 19.68 -8.10
C ALA A 251 41.65 18.36 -8.44
N GLU A 252 40.92 17.25 -8.46
CA GLU A 252 41.43 15.92 -8.85
C GLU A 252 41.85 15.88 -10.33
N ARG A 253 41.10 16.54 -11.22
CA ARG A 253 41.39 16.61 -12.66
C ARG A 253 42.51 17.59 -13.01
N ASN A 254 42.65 18.69 -12.27
CA ASN A 254 43.72 19.67 -12.47
C ASN A 254 44.10 20.37 -11.16
N SER A 255 45.07 19.79 -10.46
CA SER A 255 45.56 20.29 -9.16
C SER A 255 46.31 21.63 -9.21
N LYS A 256 46.55 22.19 -10.41
CA LYS A 256 47.21 23.49 -10.57
C LYS A 256 46.23 24.67 -10.49
N LEU A 257 44.93 24.41 -10.64
CA LEU A 257 43.90 25.46 -10.60
C LEU A 257 43.69 25.93 -9.15
N LYS A 258 43.67 27.25 -8.96
CA LYS A 258 43.25 27.85 -7.69
C LYS A 258 41.73 27.92 -7.65
N LEU A 259 41.13 27.16 -6.75
CA LEU A 259 39.67 27.08 -6.60
C LEU A 259 39.21 27.94 -5.44
N GLY A 260 38.14 28.72 -5.64
CA GLY A 260 37.46 29.46 -4.58
C GLY A 260 36.04 28.95 -4.37
N VAL A 261 35.59 28.83 -3.12
CA VAL A 261 34.25 28.33 -2.78
C VAL A 261 33.46 29.38 -2.02
N ILE A 262 32.29 29.72 -2.55
CA ILE A 262 31.26 30.52 -1.88
C ILE A 262 30.13 29.55 -1.53
N THR A 263 29.88 29.36 -0.23
CA THR A 263 28.85 28.44 0.28
C THR A 263 27.71 29.23 0.93
N VAL A 264 26.50 28.67 0.90
CA VAL A 264 25.31 29.32 1.48
C VAL A 264 24.70 28.47 2.58
N LYS A 265 24.26 29.12 3.65
CA LYS A 265 23.62 28.48 4.81
C LYS A 265 22.42 29.26 5.30
N TYR A 266 21.49 28.53 5.93
CA TYR A 266 20.39 29.11 6.68
C TYR A 266 20.72 29.20 8.17
N PHE A 267 20.17 30.21 8.84
CA PHE A 267 20.18 30.34 10.31
C PHE A 267 18.80 30.14 10.96
N GLY A 268 17.84 29.55 10.22
CA GLY A 268 16.53 29.14 10.74
C GLY A 268 15.69 30.30 11.30
N ASP A 269 14.99 30.02 12.40
CA ASP A 269 14.11 30.97 13.11
C ASP A 269 14.87 31.96 14.04
N GLU A 270 16.21 31.93 14.05
CA GLU A 270 16.98 32.84 14.90
C GLU A 270 16.81 34.31 14.48
N GLU A 271 16.84 35.23 15.45
CA GLU A 271 16.64 36.66 15.22
C GLU A 271 17.77 37.31 14.40
N SER A 272 18.95 36.67 14.33
CA SER A 272 20.13 37.19 13.63
C SER A 272 21.04 36.07 13.15
N ALA A 273 21.77 36.30 12.07
CA ALA A 273 22.78 35.37 11.59
C ALA A 273 23.88 35.06 12.63
N PRO A 274 24.44 33.85 12.63
CA PRO A 274 25.48 33.47 13.58
C PRO A 274 26.74 34.31 13.38
N LYS A 275 27.47 34.53 14.48
CA LYS A 275 28.79 35.17 14.44
C LYS A 275 29.80 34.23 13.78
N PHE A 276 30.84 34.82 13.20
CA PHE A 276 31.96 34.05 12.67
C PHE A 276 32.54 33.08 13.71
N ASP A 277 32.72 31.83 13.31
CA ASP A 277 33.41 30.79 14.06
C ASP A 277 34.46 30.11 13.17
N GLU A 278 35.51 29.58 13.80
CA GLU A 278 36.63 28.93 13.11
C GLU A 278 36.19 27.70 12.28
N SER A 279 35.08 27.03 12.64
CA SER A 279 34.53 25.92 11.84
C SER A 279 34.13 26.34 10.42
N MET A 280 33.73 27.61 10.21
CA MET A 280 33.33 28.14 8.91
C MET A 280 34.46 28.08 7.87
N LYS A 281 35.73 28.05 8.30
CA LYS A 281 36.89 27.89 7.40
C LYS A 281 36.89 26.56 6.64
N LYS A 282 36.21 25.54 7.16
CA LYS A 282 36.07 24.24 6.50
C LYS A 282 34.90 24.20 5.50
N GLU A 283 34.12 25.27 5.39
CA GLU A 283 32.89 25.31 4.60
C GLU A 283 33.10 25.97 3.24
N GLY A 284 33.97 26.98 3.17
CA GLY A 284 34.37 27.67 1.95
C GLY A 284 35.27 28.86 2.24
N ASP A 285 35.72 29.55 1.20
CA ASP A 285 36.44 30.82 1.30
C ASP A 285 35.53 31.96 1.74
N PHE A 286 34.25 31.87 1.35
CA PHE A 286 33.19 32.79 1.75
C PHE A 286 31.93 32.03 2.16
N VAL A 287 31.30 32.44 3.26
CA VAL A 287 30.04 31.87 3.75
C VAL A 287 28.97 32.95 3.75
N ILE A 288 27.87 32.69 3.05
CA ILE A 288 26.68 33.54 3.04
C ILE A 288 25.66 32.91 3.98
N TYR A 289 25.32 33.58 5.07
CA TYR A 289 24.18 33.21 5.90
C TYR A 289 22.97 34.00 5.46
N SER A 290 21.88 33.31 5.10
CA SER A 290 20.59 33.88 4.72
C SER A 290 19.51 33.42 5.70
N LYS A 291 18.44 34.20 5.86
CA LYS A 291 17.26 33.76 6.60
C LYS A 291 16.51 32.71 5.79
N GLU A 292 16.07 31.63 6.44
CA GLU A 292 15.32 30.58 5.74
C GLU A 292 13.94 31.12 5.30
N PRO A 293 13.57 30.98 4.01
CA PRO A 293 12.23 31.35 3.57
C PRO A 293 11.19 30.42 4.21
N LYS A 294 10.06 30.99 4.70
CA LYS A 294 8.93 30.18 5.19
C LYS A 294 8.38 29.32 4.06
N ARG A 295 8.56 28.00 4.17
CA ARG A 295 8.01 27.01 3.23
C ARG A 295 6.77 26.36 3.85
N GLU A 296 5.73 26.15 3.04
CA GLU A 296 4.79 25.08 3.38
C GLU A 296 5.54 23.75 3.26
N PRO A 297 5.35 22.80 4.20
CA PRO A 297 6.01 21.51 4.12
C PRO A 297 5.61 20.84 2.81
N PHE A 298 6.54 20.78 1.86
CA PHE A 298 6.40 19.92 0.71
C PHE A 298 6.24 18.49 1.24
N PRO A 299 5.21 17.74 0.84
CA PRO A 299 5.22 16.31 1.08
C PRO A 299 6.44 15.77 0.35
N MET A 300 7.48 15.39 1.10
CA MET A 300 8.62 14.71 0.51
C MET A 300 8.07 13.50 -0.23
N MET A 301 8.28 13.43 -1.55
CA MET A 301 8.24 12.14 -2.23
C MET A 301 9.27 11.25 -1.53
N GLY A 302 8.80 10.35 -0.67
CA GLY A 302 9.64 9.37 0.02
C GLY A 302 10.24 9.81 1.36
N GLY A 303 9.61 10.73 2.10
CA GLY A 303 10.00 11.05 3.46
C GLY A 303 9.77 9.90 4.45
N GLY A 304 10.77 9.04 4.64
CA GLY A 304 11.01 8.39 5.94
C GLY A 304 10.71 6.89 6.12
N SER A 305 10.09 6.17 5.17
CA SER A 305 9.86 4.72 5.35
C SER A 305 10.21 3.80 4.18
N HIS A 306 10.33 4.27 2.94
CA HIS A 306 10.59 3.37 1.79
C HIS A 306 11.72 3.88 0.90
N PHE A 307 12.94 3.72 1.39
CA PHE A 307 14.09 3.70 0.49
C PHE A 307 13.95 2.47 -0.42
N GLY A 308 14.01 2.65 -1.74
CA GLY A 308 13.90 1.52 -2.66
C GLY A 308 15.01 0.49 -2.42
N GLU A 309 14.69 -0.79 -2.57
CA GLU A 309 15.66 -1.87 -2.45
C GLU A 309 16.01 -2.45 -3.81
N ASN A 310 17.25 -2.91 -3.97
CA ASN A 310 17.61 -3.68 -5.15
C ASN A 310 17.03 -5.09 -5.04
N SER A 311 16.22 -5.48 -6.00
CA SER A 311 15.51 -6.77 -6.03
C SER A 311 15.91 -7.59 -7.25
N VAL A 312 15.56 -8.87 -7.24
CA VAL A 312 15.70 -9.78 -8.39
C VAL A 312 14.57 -9.50 -9.39
N GLU A 313 14.91 -9.41 -10.67
CA GLU A 313 13.96 -9.24 -11.79
C GLU A 313 13.81 -10.52 -12.63
N LYS A 314 14.75 -11.46 -12.52
CA LYS A 314 14.67 -12.75 -13.20
C LYS A 314 15.35 -13.87 -12.40
N TYR A 315 14.70 -15.03 -12.40
CA TYR A 315 15.19 -16.29 -11.87
C TYR A 315 15.38 -17.32 -12.98
N ASP A 316 16.51 -18.02 -12.93
CA ASP A 316 16.75 -19.30 -13.62
C ASP A 316 17.09 -20.33 -12.54
N ILE A 317 16.18 -21.28 -12.30
CA ILE A 317 16.23 -22.20 -11.17
C ILE A 317 16.22 -23.64 -11.68
N GLU A 318 17.20 -24.42 -11.26
CA GLU A 318 17.19 -25.87 -11.39
C GLU A 318 17.06 -26.49 -9.99
N VAL A 319 16.06 -27.35 -9.78
CA VAL A 319 15.84 -28.02 -8.50
C VAL A 319 15.50 -29.50 -8.68
N VAL A 320 16.12 -30.34 -7.85
CA VAL A 320 15.80 -31.76 -7.72
C VAL A 320 15.13 -31.96 -6.38
N ILE A 321 13.90 -32.44 -6.39
CA ILE A 321 13.10 -32.70 -5.18
C ILE A 321 13.09 -34.20 -4.91
N ILE A 322 13.39 -34.59 -3.68
CA ILE A 322 13.49 -35.98 -3.23
C ILE A 322 12.51 -36.17 -2.06
N PRO A 323 11.24 -36.53 -2.34
CA PRO A 323 10.22 -36.63 -1.31
C PRO A 323 10.53 -37.63 -0.19
N GLU A 324 11.17 -38.75 -0.52
CA GLU A 324 11.47 -39.86 0.40
C GLU A 324 12.39 -39.43 1.56
N SER A 325 13.25 -38.44 1.33
CA SER A 325 14.16 -37.87 2.33
C SER A 325 13.79 -36.44 2.74
N SER A 326 12.61 -35.96 2.34
CA SER A 326 12.13 -34.59 2.58
C SER A 326 13.15 -33.53 2.17
N SER A 327 13.90 -33.75 1.09
CA SER A 327 15.06 -32.92 0.74
C SER A 327 15.02 -32.41 -0.68
N LEU A 328 15.78 -31.35 -0.93
CA LEU A 328 16.03 -30.83 -2.27
C LEU A 328 17.50 -30.46 -2.47
N GLU A 329 17.91 -30.45 -3.74
CA GLU A 329 19.15 -29.84 -4.21
C GLU A 329 18.80 -28.80 -5.26
N GLY A 330 19.34 -27.59 -5.14
CA GLY A 330 18.97 -26.47 -6.00
C GLY A 330 20.17 -25.65 -6.46
N LYS A 331 20.02 -25.07 -7.65
CA LYS A 331 20.91 -24.07 -8.23
C LYS A 331 20.04 -22.95 -8.79
N ALA A 332 20.20 -21.75 -8.24
CA ALA A 332 19.43 -20.59 -8.65
C ALA A 332 20.36 -19.50 -9.16
N LYS A 333 20.18 -19.08 -10.41
CA LYS A 333 20.79 -17.88 -10.97
C LYS A 333 19.81 -16.72 -10.88
N LEU A 334 20.20 -15.71 -10.12
CA LEU A 334 19.45 -14.51 -9.81
C LEU A 334 19.95 -13.39 -10.69
N LYS A 335 19.07 -12.69 -11.41
CA LYS A 335 19.41 -11.45 -12.10
C LYS A 335 18.77 -10.28 -11.36
N PHE A 336 19.61 -9.38 -10.85
CA PHE A 336 19.14 -8.19 -10.14
C PHE A 336 18.65 -7.11 -11.10
N LYS A 337 17.65 -6.35 -10.66
CA LYS A 337 17.09 -5.21 -11.41
C LYS A 337 18.14 -4.14 -11.68
N ASN A 338 18.99 -3.87 -10.70
CA ASN A 338 20.14 -2.98 -10.82
C ASN A 338 21.42 -3.73 -10.42
N PRO A 339 22.61 -3.30 -10.88
CA PRO A 339 23.86 -3.92 -10.48
C PRO A 339 24.08 -3.91 -8.97
N VAL A 340 24.63 -5.02 -8.46
CA VAL A 340 25.19 -5.09 -7.12
C VAL A 340 26.55 -4.39 -7.15
N LEU A 341 26.57 -3.12 -6.74
CA LEU A 341 27.77 -2.31 -6.62
C LEU A 341 28.53 -2.65 -5.33
N LYS A 342 27.86 -2.64 -4.17
CA LYS A 342 28.49 -2.76 -2.85
C LYS A 342 28.29 -4.15 -2.27
N ARG A 343 27.05 -4.49 -1.96
CA ARG A 343 26.64 -5.76 -1.38
C ARG A 343 25.16 -5.98 -1.66
N SER A 344 24.70 -7.21 -1.50
CA SER A 344 23.28 -7.54 -1.59
C SER A 344 23.00 -8.75 -0.72
N SER A 345 21.74 -8.96 -0.36
CA SER A 345 21.33 -10.11 0.42
C SER A 345 20.07 -10.77 -0.13
N VAL A 346 20.00 -12.07 0.09
CA VAL A 346 18.84 -12.92 -0.21
C VAL A 346 18.58 -13.87 0.95
N LYS A 347 17.34 -14.28 1.14
CA LYS A 347 16.90 -15.21 2.17
C LYS A 347 16.64 -16.58 1.56
N LEU A 348 17.09 -17.62 2.24
CA LEU A 348 16.82 -19.03 1.93
C LEU A 348 16.52 -19.78 3.23
N LEU A 349 15.67 -20.80 3.18
CA LEU A 349 15.33 -21.61 4.35
C LEU A 349 16.60 -22.13 5.05
N LYS A 350 16.67 -21.95 6.37
CA LYS A 350 17.87 -22.18 7.17
C LYS A 350 18.40 -23.62 7.11
N SER A 351 17.51 -24.58 6.86
CA SER A 351 17.87 -25.99 6.69
C SER A 351 18.54 -26.31 5.35
N LEU A 352 18.56 -25.36 4.40
CA LEU A 352 19.26 -25.48 3.12
C LEU A 352 20.69 -24.92 3.25
N LYS A 353 21.67 -25.82 3.20
CA LYS A 353 23.08 -25.46 3.26
C LYS A 353 23.55 -24.86 1.93
N ILE A 354 24.15 -23.67 2.00
CA ILE A 354 24.81 -23.02 0.86
C ILE A 354 26.12 -23.74 0.53
N LEU A 355 26.30 -24.11 -0.74
CA LEU A 355 27.49 -24.77 -1.26
C LEU A 355 28.41 -23.79 -1.98
N SER A 356 27.84 -22.86 -2.76
CA SER A 356 28.60 -21.78 -3.39
C SER A 356 27.71 -20.57 -3.68
N VAL A 357 28.36 -19.40 -3.73
CA VAL A 357 27.82 -18.13 -4.23
C VAL A 357 28.81 -17.63 -5.28
N GLU A 358 28.36 -17.50 -6.52
CA GLU A 358 29.21 -17.29 -7.69
C GLU A 358 28.65 -16.20 -8.61
N HIS A 359 29.55 -15.49 -9.29
CA HIS A 359 29.24 -14.56 -10.37
C HIS A 359 29.94 -15.04 -11.65
N HIS A 360 29.61 -14.46 -12.82
CA HIS A 360 30.21 -14.85 -14.11
C HIS A 360 31.75 -14.76 -14.14
N THR A 361 32.36 -13.97 -13.24
CA THR A 361 33.82 -13.85 -13.10
C THR A 361 34.46 -14.74 -12.02
N GLY A 362 33.69 -15.49 -11.24
CA GLY A 362 34.19 -16.37 -10.17
C GLY A 362 33.38 -16.33 -8.86
N LYS A 363 33.90 -16.99 -7.82
CA LYS A 363 33.27 -17.08 -6.49
C LYS A 363 33.23 -15.73 -5.78
N LEU A 364 32.12 -15.45 -5.09
CA LEU A 364 31.95 -14.29 -4.22
C LEU A 364 32.20 -14.67 -2.75
N ASN A 365 32.70 -13.71 -1.98
CA ASN A 365 32.69 -13.83 -0.53
C ASN A 365 31.28 -13.56 -0.02
N TYR A 366 30.84 -14.37 0.94
CA TYR A 366 29.54 -14.19 1.56
C TYR A 366 29.60 -14.53 3.04
N THR A 367 28.70 -13.92 3.79
CA THR A 367 28.40 -14.23 5.19
C THR A 367 26.95 -14.71 5.27
N ILE A 368 26.65 -15.44 6.35
CA ILE A 368 25.29 -15.89 6.63
C ILE A 368 24.85 -15.29 7.95
N ASN A 369 23.74 -14.56 7.93
CA ASN A 369 23.02 -14.14 9.12
C ASN A 369 21.82 -15.10 9.37
N ASN A 370 21.61 -15.49 10.62
CA ASN A 370 20.60 -16.47 11.03
C ASN A 370 19.61 -15.93 12.08
N ASP A 371 19.47 -14.61 12.16
CA ASP A 371 18.58 -13.93 13.12
C ASP A 371 17.10 -14.30 12.93
N ASP A 372 16.64 -14.51 11.69
CA ASP A 372 15.29 -15.00 11.42
C ASP A 372 15.13 -16.46 11.86
N PRO A 373 14.02 -16.86 12.51
CA PRO A 373 13.85 -18.23 13.01
C PRO A 373 13.90 -19.29 11.90
N ASN A 374 13.35 -18.99 10.72
CA ASN A 374 13.15 -19.93 9.62
C ASN A 374 14.16 -19.78 8.49
N TYR A 375 14.66 -18.56 8.24
CA TYR A 375 15.50 -18.25 7.09
C TYR A 375 16.94 -17.87 7.48
N SER A 376 17.87 -18.21 6.59
CA SER A 376 19.23 -17.69 6.56
C SER A 376 19.30 -16.54 5.56
N GLU A 377 19.76 -15.38 5.99
CA GLU A 377 20.09 -14.28 5.09
C GLU A 377 21.54 -14.46 4.60
N ILE A 378 21.71 -14.64 3.30
CA ILE A 378 22.99 -14.76 2.62
C ILE A 378 23.39 -13.37 2.14
N ILE A 379 24.40 -12.79 2.77
CA ILE A 379 24.92 -11.46 2.44
C ILE A 379 26.20 -11.66 1.64
N PHE A 380 26.25 -11.13 0.42
CA PHE A 380 27.43 -11.22 -0.42
C PHE A 380 27.90 -9.82 -0.82
N ASP A 381 29.20 -9.58 -0.64
CA ASP A 381 29.82 -8.32 -1.02
C ASP A 381 30.31 -8.41 -2.47
N ASN A 382 30.17 -7.33 -3.21
CA ASN A 382 30.95 -7.14 -4.43
C ASN A 382 32.32 -6.59 -4.00
N PRO A 383 33.41 -7.37 -4.14
CA PRO A 383 34.73 -7.03 -3.57
C PRO A 383 35.39 -5.78 -4.16
N THR A 384 34.72 -5.03 -5.05
CA THR A 384 35.38 -4.16 -6.02
C THR A 384 35.18 -2.64 -5.81
N ILE A 385 34.46 -2.17 -4.79
CA ILE A 385 34.26 -0.71 -4.59
C ILE A 385 35.49 0.06 -4.12
N LYS A 386 36.47 -0.56 -3.44
CA LYS A 386 37.61 0.21 -2.91
C LYS A 386 38.56 0.67 -4.04
N ASN A 387 38.35 1.91 -4.50
CA ASN A 387 39.20 2.68 -5.42
C ASN A 387 39.21 2.23 -6.90
N GLN A 388 38.05 1.89 -7.47
CA GLN A 388 37.97 1.64 -8.91
C GLN A 388 37.69 2.91 -9.73
N LYS A 389 38.57 3.15 -10.70
CA LYS A 389 38.37 4.15 -11.76
C LYS A 389 37.46 3.53 -12.82
N TYR A 390 36.26 4.05 -12.95
CA TYR A 390 35.28 3.67 -13.97
C TYR A 390 35.61 4.38 -15.28
N GLY A 391 35.45 3.67 -16.43
CA GLY A 391 35.73 4.21 -17.77
C GLY A 391 36.66 3.38 -18.67
N GLY A 392 37.15 2.22 -18.22
CA GLY A 392 38.00 1.29 -19.00
C GLY A 392 37.49 -0.17 -19.04
N LYS A 393 38.01 -0.99 -19.98
CA LYS A 393 37.60 -2.39 -20.33
C LYS A 393 37.77 -3.47 -19.21
N GLY A 394 37.56 -3.18 -17.93
CA GLY A 394 37.84 -4.10 -16.81
C GLY A 394 36.82 -4.10 -15.67
N ILE A 395 35.54 -3.82 -15.97
CA ILE A 395 34.47 -3.62 -14.99
C ILE A 395 34.02 -4.94 -14.34
N LYS A 396 33.72 -4.93 -13.03
CA LYS A 396 33.15 -6.06 -12.26
C LYS A 396 31.83 -5.68 -11.56
N GLU A 397 30.93 -4.97 -12.24
CA GLU A 397 29.55 -4.81 -11.77
C GLU A 397 28.85 -6.16 -11.88
N ALA A 398 28.24 -6.64 -10.78
CA ALA A 398 27.56 -7.92 -10.77
C ALA A 398 26.06 -7.72 -10.98
N ASN A 399 25.58 -8.16 -12.15
CA ASN A 399 24.14 -8.12 -12.47
C ASN A 399 23.47 -9.47 -12.21
N ASP A 400 24.25 -10.54 -12.08
CA ASP A 400 23.76 -11.88 -11.80
C ASP A 400 24.52 -12.55 -10.66
N VAL A 401 23.87 -13.43 -9.91
CA VAL A 401 24.49 -14.24 -8.85
C VAL A 401 23.92 -15.64 -8.92
N THR A 402 24.78 -16.65 -8.94
CA THR A 402 24.40 -18.07 -8.89
C THR A 402 24.65 -18.61 -7.50
N ILE A 403 23.62 -19.20 -6.89
CA ILE A 403 23.69 -19.83 -5.57
C ILE A 403 23.34 -21.30 -5.71
N THR A 404 24.22 -22.17 -5.21
CA THR A 404 23.98 -23.62 -5.16
C THR A 404 23.76 -24.05 -3.71
N TYR A 405 22.73 -24.85 -3.44
CA TYR A 405 22.32 -25.21 -2.09
C TYR A 405 21.68 -26.60 -2.04
N LYS A 406 21.65 -27.19 -0.85
CA LYS A 406 20.91 -28.44 -0.61
C LYS A 406 20.55 -28.63 0.86
N GLY A 407 19.51 -29.40 1.13
CA GLY A 407 19.14 -29.76 2.49
C GLY A 407 17.73 -30.31 2.60
N THR A 408 17.26 -30.43 3.83
CA THR A 408 15.91 -30.92 4.15
C THR A 408 14.94 -29.76 4.24
N VAL A 409 13.72 -29.93 3.74
CA VAL A 409 12.61 -28.98 3.88
C VAL A 409 11.44 -29.73 4.52
N TYR A 410 11.33 -29.62 5.84
CA TYR A 410 10.30 -30.30 6.62
C TYR A 410 9.91 -29.45 7.83
N ASN A 411 9.10 -28.42 7.57
CA ASN A 411 8.51 -27.57 8.60
C ASN A 411 7.00 -27.85 8.63
N PRO A 412 6.50 -28.67 9.58
CA PRO A 412 5.08 -29.00 9.62
C PRO A 412 4.23 -27.73 9.81
N PRO A 413 3.02 -27.69 9.23
CA PRO A 413 2.14 -26.54 9.39
C PRO A 413 1.73 -26.29 10.84
N ASP A 414 1.57 -25.02 11.21
CA ASP A 414 1.10 -24.63 12.53
C ASP A 414 -0.33 -25.14 12.82
N GLU A 415 -0.65 -25.38 14.10
CA GLU A 415 -2.00 -25.76 14.51
C GLU A 415 -3.02 -24.61 14.31
N THR A 416 -4.25 -24.96 13.94
CA THR A 416 -5.36 -24.00 13.82
C THR A 416 -6.15 -23.91 15.13
N ASN A 417 -6.79 -22.77 15.38
CA ASN A 417 -7.72 -22.58 16.51
C ASN A 417 -8.99 -21.84 16.04
N LEU A 418 -9.89 -21.49 16.97
CA LEU A 418 -11.17 -20.84 16.62
C LEU A 418 -11.01 -19.49 15.90
N ILE A 419 -9.91 -18.79 16.13
CA ILE A 419 -9.60 -17.48 15.55
C ILE A 419 -8.71 -17.63 14.31
N GLN A 420 -7.74 -18.55 14.35
CA GLN A 420 -6.80 -18.83 13.27
C GLN A 420 -7.28 -19.99 12.42
N ARG A 421 -7.96 -19.66 11.30
CA ARG A 421 -8.54 -20.64 10.38
C ARG A 421 -7.56 -21.23 9.35
N HIS A 422 -6.39 -20.62 9.20
CA HIS A 422 -5.35 -21.01 8.24
C HIS A 422 -4.04 -21.35 8.94
N SER A 423 -3.47 -22.51 8.59
CA SER A 423 -2.11 -22.90 8.99
C SER A 423 -1.09 -22.25 8.07
N ARG A 424 0.12 -22.01 8.60
CA ARG A 424 1.28 -21.55 7.83
C ARG A 424 2.42 -22.54 7.98
N THR A 425 3.33 -22.55 7.01
CA THR A 425 4.58 -23.33 7.05
C THR A 425 5.65 -22.57 6.26
N ALA A 426 6.90 -22.67 6.69
CA ALA A 426 8.06 -22.16 5.96
C ALA A 426 8.46 -23.05 4.76
N GLY A 427 7.84 -24.23 4.63
CA GLY A 427 8.08 -25.18 3.55
C GLY A 427 8.06 -26.62 4.05
N ILE A 428 7.45 -27.52 3.30
CA ILE A 428 7.41 -28.95 3.63
C ILE A 428 7.47 -29.80 2.36
N ILE A 429 8.26 -30.87 2.43
CA ILE A 429 8.30 -31.97 1.48
C ILE A 429 7.96 -33.24 2.26
N SER A 430 6.79 -33.82 2.01
CA SER A 430 6.36 -35.05 2.67
C SER A 430 6.02 -36.14 1.67
N ALA A 431 6.54 -37.35 1.94
CA ALA A 431 6.18 -38.57 1.23
C ALA A 431 5.10 -39.39 1.95
N LYS A 432 4.51 -38.87 3.03
CA LYS A 432 3.46 -39.57 3.77
C LYS A 432 2.18 -39.69 2.94
N PRO A 433 1.37 -40.75 3.16
CA PRO A 433 0.08 -40.89 2.48
C PRO A 433 -0.82 -39.67 2.72
N ASN A 434 -1.45 -39.15 1.67
CA ASN A 434 -2.32 -37.98 1.67
C ASN A 434 -1.67 -36.66 2.13
N GLU A 435 -0.34 -36.61 2.21
CA GLU A 435 0.43 -35.36 2.33
C GLU A 435 1.12 -35.05 0.99
N GLY A 436 1.86 -33.96 0.94
CA GLY A 436 2.58 -33.57 -0.27
C GLY A 436 3.66 -32.54 -0.02
N ILE A 437 3.79 -31.65 -0.99
CA ILE A 437 4.83 -30.64 -1.09
C ILE A 437 4.15 -29.28 -1.06
N TYR A 438 4.64 -28.39 -0.21
CA TYR A 438 4.32 -26.97 -0.23
C TYR A 438 5.60 -26.19 -0.01
N LEU A 439 6.05 -25.47 -1.04
CA LEU A 439 7.32 -24.76 -1.06
C LEU A 439 7.07 -23.30 -1.44
N PRO A 440 6.89 -22.39 -0.46
CA PRO A 440 6.79 -20.97 -0.73
C PRO A 440 8.13 -20.37 -1.17
N GLY A 441 8.11 -19.11 -1.60
CA GLY A 441 9.33 -18.35 -1.87
C GLY A 441 10.31 -18.40 -0.69
N GLY A 442 11.61 -18.51 -0.97
CA GLY A 442 12.63 -18.69 0.06
C GLY A 442 12.81 -20.14 0.52
N SER A 443 11.87 -21.05 0.26
CA SER A 443 11.96 -22.44 0.71
C SER A 443 12.59 -23.39 -0.30
N PHE A 444 12.64 -23.00 -1.58
CA PHE A 444 13.25 -23.80 -2.65
C PHE A 444 14.12 -22.97 -3.61
N TYR A 445 14.10 -21.64 -3.49
CA TYR A 445 15.00 -20.71 -4.17
C TYR A 445 15.29 -19.50 -3.26
N PRO A 446 16.47 -18.87 -3.36
CA PRO A 446 16.82 -17.70 -2.56
C PRO A 446 16.13 -16.44 -3.11
N GLN A 447 15.58 -15.59 -2.25
CA GLN A 447 14.82 -14.40 -2.67
C GLN A 447 15.11 -13.16 -1.83
N THR A 448 14.83 -11.98 -2.36
CA THR A 448 14.73 -10.74 -1.57
C THR A 448 13.29 -10.54 -1.08
N ASP A 449 13.06 -9.50 -0.28
CA ASP A 449 11.73 -9.18 0.26
C ASP A 449 10.84 -8.42 -0.76
N LYS A 450 11.40 -7.97 -1.89
CA LYS A 450 10.73 -7.04 -2.82
C LYS A 450 10.74 -7.52 -4.27
N ASP A 451 11.01 -8.79 -4.53
CA ASP A 451 11.09 -9.32 -5.89
C ASP A 451 9.75 -9.19 -6.64
N ILE A 452 9.84 -8.85 -7.92
CA ILE A 452 8.79 -9.01 -8.92
C ILE A 452 9.53 -9.48 -10.16
N ALA A 453 9.49 -10.78 -10.41
CA ALA A 453 10.47 -11.43 -11.26
C ALA A 453 9.84 -12.38 -12.28
N LYS A 454 10.50 -12.52 -13.43
CA LYS A 454 10.24 -13.64 -14.35
C LYS A 454 10.95 -14.89 -13.85
N PHE A 455 10.33 -16.04 -14.04
CA PHE A 455 10.86 -17.32 -13.63
C PHE A 455 10.99 -18.24 -14.85
N ASP A 456 12.18 -18.82 -14.98
CA ASP A 456 12.46 -20.01 -15.78
C ASP A 456 12.90 -21.11 -14.79
N VAL A 457 12.09 -22.14 -14.60
CA VAL A 457 12.30 -23.16 -13.55
C VAL A 457 12.29 -24.55 -14.15
N LYS A 458 13.28 -25.34 -13.79
CA LYS A 458 13.37 -26.76 -14.12
C LYS A 458 13.34 -27.61 -12.85
N ILE A 459 12.36 -28.50 -12.77
CA ILE A 459 12.11 -29.32 -11.58
C ILE A 459 12.21 -30.78 -11.96
N THR A 460 13.06 -31.54 -11.25
CA THR A 460 13.12 -33.00 -11.36
C THR A 460 12.53 -33.63 -10.11
N ILE A 461 11.55 -34.53 -10.28
CA ILE A 461 10.81 -35.18 -9.19
C ILE A 461 10.34 -36.59 -9.60
N PRO A 462 10.09 -37.55 -8.68
CA PRO A 462 9.52 -38.84 -9.05
C PRO A 462 8.24 -38.73 -9.90
N ALA A 463 8.08 -39.63 -10.87
CA ALA A 463 7.06 -39.50 -11.92
C ALA A 463 5.60 -39.65 -11.44
N ASP A 464 5.38 -40.15 -10.23
CA ASP A 464 4.07 -40.27 -9.58
C ASP A 464 3.63 -38.99 -8.84
N TYR A 465 4.49 -37.97 -8.76
CA TYR A 465 4.13 -36.65 -8.25
C TYR A 465 3.71 -35.70 -9.38
N THR A 466 2.64 -34.97 -9.12
CA THR A 466 2.18 -33.83 -9.92
C THR A 466 2.58 -32.54 -9.25
N ILE A 467 3.19 -31.63 -9.99
CA ILE A 467 3.51 -30.26 -9.54
C ILE A 467 2.46 -29.29 -10.08
N VAL A 468 2.00 -28.38 -9.22
CA VAL A 468 1.16 -27.23 -9.56
C VAL A 468 1.87 -25.96 -9.09
N THR A 469 2.04 -25.00 -9.99
CA THR A 469 2.66 -23.71 -9.72
C THR A 469 2.21 -22.69 -10.78
N SER A 470 2.62 -21.44 -10.62
CA SER A 470 2.32 -20.36 -11.57
C SER A 470 3.23 -20.43 -12.80
N GLY A 471 2.65 -20.31 -13.99
CA GLY A 471 3.40 -20.26 -15.25
C GLY A 471 2.93 -21.32 -16.25
N GLU A 472 3.50 -21.27 -17.45
CA GLU A 472 3.31 -22.30 -18.46
C GLU A 472 4.19 -23.50 -18.13
N ILE A 473 3.61 -24.71 -18.13
CA ILE A 473 4.28 -25.92 -17.67
C ILE A 473 4.38 -26.92 -18.81
N GLU A 474 5.61 -27.31 -19.15
CA GLU A 474 5.92 -28.43 -20.03
C GLU A 474 6.46 -29.61 -19.21
N ILE A 475 6.02 -30.82 -19.52
CA ILE A 475 6.39 -32.03 -18.76
C ILE A 475 7.04 -33.05 -19.69
N ALA A 476 8.26 -33.47 -19.34
CA ALA A 476 8.98 -34.54 -20.02
C ALA A 476 9.25 -35.71 -19.05
N LYS A 477 9.08 -36.95 -19.53
CA LYS A 477 9.47 -38.15 -18.76
C LYS A 477 10.97 -38.39 -18.91
N SER A 478 11.65 -38.69 -17.79
CA SER A 478 13.07 -39.01 -17.74
C SER A 478 13.30 -40.19 -16.79
N GLY A 479 13.20 -41.42 -17.29
CA GLY A 479 13.33 -42.64 -16.48
C GLY A 479 12.20 -42.78 -15.46
N SER A 480 12.55 -42.91 -14.18
CA SER A 480 11.59 -42.95 -13.05
C SER A 480 11.09 -41.58 -12.61
N ASN A 481 11.60 -40.51 -13.22
CA ASN A 481 11.31 -39.12 -12.84
C ASN A 481 10.54 -38.39 -13.95
N SER A 482 9.84 -37.34 -13.55
CA SER A 482 9.31 -36.30 -14.43
C SER A 482 10.17 -35.05 -14.32
N VAL A 483 10.37 -34.37 -15.44
CA VAL A 483 11.04 -33.07 -15.53
C VAL A 483 9.98 -32.05 -15.94
N TYR A 484 9.75 -31.07 -15.07
CA TYR A 484 8.87 -29.94 -15.34
C TYR A 484 9.72 -28.74 -15.77
N SER A 485 9.37 -28.13 -16.88
CA SER A 485 9.91 -26.86 -17.36
C SER A 485 8.81 -25.81 -17.23
N ILE A 486 9.01 -24.83 -16.35
CA ILE A 486 8.04 -23.78 -16.05
C ILE A 486 8.59 -22.43 -16.50
N THR A 487 7.81 -21.68 -17.27
CA THR A 487 8.14 -20.31 -17.65
C THR A 487 6.98 -19.37 -17.36
N THR A 488 7.27 -18.21 -16.77
CA THR A 488 6.26 -17.15 -16.57
C THR A 488 6.32 -16.13 -17.71
N GLU A 489 5.20 -15.89 -18.38
CA GLU A 489 5.12 -14.88 -19.46
C GLU A 489 5.44 -13.46 -18.94
N LYS A 490 4.87 -13.12 -17.77
CA LYS A 490 5.02 -11.84 -17.07
C LYS A 490 5.72 -12.03 -15.71
N PRO A 491 6.36 -10.98 -15.17
CA PRO A 491 6.88 -11.03 -13.80
C PRO A 491 5.79 -11.32 -12.77
N ILE A 492 6.12 -12.08 -11.72
CA ILE A 492 5.22 -12.41 -10.60
C ILE A 492 5.88 -12.10 -9.23
N ASP A 493 5.06 -11.88 -8.19
CA ASP A 493 5.51 -11.67 -6.81
C ASP A 493 5.80 -13.00 -6.10
N GLY A 494 6.98 -13.53 -6.37
CA GLY A 494 7.40 -14.84 -5.87
C GLY A 494 6.73 -16.01 -6.57
N MET A 495 7.28 -17.21 -6.37
CA MET A 495 6.74 -18.46 -6.87
C MET A 495 6.48 -19.40 -5.71
N ILE A 496 5.30 -20.00 -5.68
CA ILE A 496 4.95 -21.07 -4.73
C ILE A 496 4.82 -22.36 -5.53
N LEU A 497 5.42 -23.43 -5.03
CA LEU A 497 5.31 -24.76 -5.61
C LEU A 497 4.48 -25.64 -4.70
N VAL A 498 3.46 -26.27 -5.27
CA VAL A 498 2.65 -27.29 -4.60
C VAL A 498 2.79 -28.59 -5.35
N GLY A 499 2.87 -29.70 -4.63
CA GLY A 499 3.06 -31.01 -5.25
C GLY A 499 2.42 -32.13 -4.46
N GLY A 500 2.04 -33.19 -5.15
CA GLY A 500 1.41 -34.35 -4.51
C GLY A 500 1.02 -35.42 -5.51
N LYS A 501 0.52 -36.55 -5.01
CA LYS A 501 0.00 -37.64 -5.85
C LYS A 501 -1.47 -37.35 -6.19
N TYR A 502 -1.67 -36.34 -7.03
CA TYR A 502 -3.01 -35.83 -7.34
C TYR A 502 -3.77 -36.67 -8.37
N ILE A 503 -5.08 -36.78 -8.16
CA ILE A 503 -6.08 -37.08 -9.19
C ILE A 503 -6.49 -35.76 -9.82
N LYS A 504 -6.36 -35.63 -11.14
CA LYS A 504 -6.66 -34.40 -11.89
C LYS A 504 -7.89 -34.60 -12.77
N ASP A 505 -8.89 -33.74 -12.59
CA ASP A 505 -9.99 -33.54 -13.53
C ASP A 505 -9.82 -32.18 -14.21
N SER A 506 -10.00 -32.09 -15.53
CA SER A 506 -9.75 -30.85 -16.27
C SER A 506 -10.66 -30.65 -17.48
N ILE A 507 -10.89 -29.40 -17.84
CA ILE A 507 -11.55 -28.98 -19.08
C ILE A 507 -10.76 -27.83 -19.73
N ILE A 508 -10.85 -27.71 -21.05
CA ILE A 508 -10.40 -26.50 -21.77
C ILE A 508 -11.65 -25.73 -22.17
N TYR A 509 -11.72 -24.45 -21.82
CA TYR A 509 -12.81 -23.56 -22.18
C TYR A 509 -12.24 -22.23 -22.69
N LYS A 510 -12.56 -21.86 -23.93
CA LYS A 510 -12.07 -20.63 -24.60
C LYS A 510 -10.54 -20.46 -24.46
N ASP A 511 -9.80 -21.52 -24.79
CA ASP A 511 -8.33 -21.59 -24.75
C ASP A 511 -7.69 -21.45 -23.35
N VAL A 512 -8.48 -21.57 -22.27
CA VAL A 512 -8.02 -21.61 -20.88
C VAL A 512 -8.30 -22.98 -20.27
N GLU A 513 -7.31 -23.56 -19.60
CA GLU A 513 -7.46 -24.83 -18.89
C GLU A 513 -7.99 -24.60 -17.46
N PHE A 514 -9.10 -25.25 -17.11
CA PHE A 514 -9.61 -25.31 -15.74
C PHE A 514 -9.45 -26.70 -15.18
N SER A 515 -8.86 -26.82 -13.98
CA SER A 515 -8.57 -28.14 -13.40
C SER A 515 -8.84 -28.20 -11.90
N VAL A 516 -9.20 -29.38 -11.42
CA VAL A 516 -9.36 -29.71 -10.00
C VAL A 516 -8.39 -30.83 -9.66
N TYR A 517 -7.49 -30.56 -8.71
CA TYR A 517 -6.50 -31.52 -8.23
C TYR A 517 -6.91 -32.03 -6.84
N LYS A 518 -7.04 -33.34 -6.70
CA LYS A 518 -7.56 -34.01 -5.48
C LYS A 518 -6.56 -35.03 -4.94
N LEU A 519 -6.37 -35.08 -3.64
CA LEU A 519 -5.62 -36.13 -2.94
C LEU A 519 -6.48 -37.38 -2.74
N ALA A 520 -7.80 -37.21 -2.65
CA ALA A 520 -8.76 -38.29 -2.55
C ALA A 520 -10.01 -38.05 -3.41
N ASP A 521 -10.63 -39.11 -3.92
CA ASP A 521 -11.78 -39.03 -4.83
C ASP A 521 -13.12 -38.83 -4.09
N ILE A 522 -13.19 -37.82 -3.23
CA ILE A 522 -14.39 -37.44 -2.44
C ILE A 522 -15.02 -36.12 -2.92
N VAL A 523 -14.34 -35.39 -3.80
CA VAL A 523 -14.74 -34.07 -4.29
C VAL A 523 -15.43 -34.20 -5.64
N LYS A 524 -16.58 -33.54 -5.80
CA LYS A 524 -17.30 -33.41 -7.07
C LYS A 524 -16.67 -32.32 -7.95
N SER A 525 -15.70 -32.68 -8.77
CA SER A 525 -14.97 -31.73 -9.62
C SER A 525 -15.86 -30.98 -10.60
N GLU A 526 -16.97 -31.57 -11.06
CA GLU A 526 -17.91 -30.96 -12.04
C GLU A 526 -18.52 -29.64 -11.56
N ASP A 527 -18.85 -29.53 -10.26
CA ASP A 527 -19.41 -28.32 -9.66
C ASP A 527 -18.40 -27.15 -9.78
N TYR A 528 -17.14 -27.42 -9.46
CA TYR A 528 -16.04 -26.44 -9.56
C TYR A 528 -15.73 -26.07 -11.02
N LEU A 529 -15.65 -27.07 -11.91
CA LEU A 529 -15.37 -26.84 -13.33
C LEU A 529 -16.47 -26.01 -14.00
N THR A 530 -17.72 -26.20 -13.58
CA THR A 530 -18.85 -25.39 -14.06
C THR A 530 -18.76 -23.96 -13.55
N ALA A 531 -18.52 -23.76 -12.25
CA ALA A 531 -18.38 -22.44 -11.66
C ALA A 531 -17.20 -21.64 -12.28
N MET A 532 -16.06 -22.27 -12.51
CA MET A 532 -14.89 -21.61 -13.12
C MET A 532 -15.17 -21.08 -14.54
N LYS A 533 -15.98 -21.78 -15.35
CA LYS A 533 -16.41 -21.28 -16.68
C LYS A 533 -17.30 -20.04 -16.55
N GLU A 534 -18.24 -20.06 -15.61
CA GLU A 534 -19.15 -18.94 -15.36
C GLU A 534 -18.37 -17.71 -14.87
N TYR A 535 -17.45 -17.91 -13.91
CA TYR A 535 -16.57 -16.84 -13.42
C TYR A 535 -15.69 -16.28 -14.53
N TYR A 536 -15.16 -17.13 -15.40
CA TYR A 536 -14.40 -16.69 -16.57
C TYR A 536 -15.25 -15.77 -17.44
N ASP A 537 -16.46 -16.17 -17.81
CA ASP A 537 -17.33 -15.37 -18.68
C ASP A 537 -17.72 -14.03 -18.03
N PHE A 538 -18.07 -14.02 -16.73
CA PHE A 538 -18.42 -12.79 -16.03
C PHE A 538 -17.23 -11.83 -15.90
N TYR A 539 -16.11 -12.30 -15.36
CA TYR A 539 -15.04 -11.40 -14.97
C TYR A 539 -14.14 -10.99 -16.14
N THR A 540 -14.09 -11.78 -17.22
CA THR A 540 -13.44 -11.31 -18.46
C THR A 540 -14.21 -10.18 -19.14
N ASP A 541 -15.55 -10.20 -19.09
CA ASP A 541 -16.37 -9.09 -19.57
C ASP A 541 -16.15 -7.82 -18.75
N LEU A 542 -15.96 -7.94 -17.43
CA LEU A 542 -15.76 -6.80 -16.54
C LEU A 542 -14.34 -6.24 -16.55
N PHE A 543 -13.31 -7.09 -16.55
CA PHE A 543 -11.92 -6.68 -16.29
C PHE A 543 -11.00 -6.83 -17.49
N GLY A 544 -11.50 -7.38 -18.60
CA GLY A 544 -10.71 -7.63 -19.81
C GLY A 544 -10.13 -9.05 -19.82
N PRO A 545 -9.17 -9.34 -20.75
CA PRO A 545 -8.65 -10.68 -20.94
C PRO A 545 -8.16 -11.34 -19.64
N TYR A 546 -8.46 -12.63 -19.48
CA TYR A 546 -7.99 -13.39 -18.32
C TYR A 546 -6.44 -13.45 -18.33
N PRO A 547 -5.75 -13.19 -17.20
CA PRO A 547 -4.30 -12.97 -17.23
C PRO A 547 -3.42 -14.20 -17.41
N TYR A 548 -3.98 -15.42 -17.36
CA TYR A 548 -3.24 -16.69 -17.41
C TYR A 548 -3.81 -17.67 -18.42
N LYS A 549 -3.06 -18.73 -18.72
CA LYS A 549 -3.50 -19.84 -19.59
C LYS A 549 -4.31 -20.90 -18.86
N SER A 550 -4.32 -20.87 -17.53
CA SER A 550 -5.06 -21.82 -16.72
C SER A 550 -5.54 -21.23 -15.40
N PHE A 551 -6.53 -21.89 -14.80
CA PHE A 551 -6.88 -21.72 -13.40
C PHE A 551 -7.10 -23.10 -12.74
N HIS A 552 -6.50 -23.33 -11.57
CA HIS A 552 -6.59 -24.61 -10.89
C HIS A 552 -7.13 -24.49 -9.46
N VAL A 553 -8.05 -25.37 -9.09
CA VAL A 553 -8.44 -25.59 -7.69
C VAL A 553 -7.66 -26.79 -7.17
N VAL A 554 -6.81 -26.59 -6.17
CA VAL A 554 -5.88 -27.61 -5.69
C VAL A 554 -6.19 -27.97 -4.26
N GLU A 555 -6.43 -29.25 -4.01
CA GLU A 555 -6.57 -29.77 -2.65
C GLU A 555 -5.24 -29.65 -1.90
N ASN A 556 -5.29 -28.96 -0.76
CA ASN A 556 -4.17 -28.86 0.15
C ASN A 556 -4.34 -29.82 1.34
N PHE A 557 -3.23 -30.45 1.76
CA PHE A 557 -3.22 -31.45 2.84
C PHE A 557 -3.25 -30.83 4.25
N PHE A 558 -3.24 -29.51 4.35
CA PHE A 558 -3.46 -28.76 5.58
C PHE A 558 -4.48 -27.64 5.37
N ALA A 559 -5.00 -27.08 6.47
CA ALA A 559 -6.01 -26.03 6.42
C ALA A 559 -5.42 -24.74 5.83
N SER A 560 -5.83 -24.40 4.61
CA SER A 560 -5.45 -23.18 3.90
C SER A 560 -6.61 -22.61 3.08
N GLY A 561 -6.42 -21.36 2.63
CA GLY A 561 -7.25 -20.63 1.68
C GLY A 561 -6.40 -19.54 1.05
N PHE A 562 -5.58 -19.93 0.07
CA PHE A 562 -4.60 -19.03 -0.57
C PHE A 562 -4.88 -18.93 -2.06
N GLY A 563 -4.95 -17.71 -2.59
CA GLY A 563 -4.96 -17.43 -4.02
C GLY A 563 -3.54 -17.19 -4.53
N MET A 564 -3.19 -17.85 -5.64
CA MET A 564 -1.92 -17.69 -6.34
C MET A 564 -2.17 -17.34 -7.82
N PRO A 565 -1.16 -16.84 -8.55
CA PRO A 565 -1.28 -16.64 -10.00
C PRO A 565 -1.65 -17.94 -10.73
N GLY A 566 -2.90 -18.02 -11.22
CA GLY A 566 -3.42 -19.17 -11.96
C GLY A 566 -3.90 -20.36 -11.12
N TYR A 567 -3.97 -20.29 -9.79
CA TYR A 567 -4.55 -21.38 -8.98
C TYR A 567 -4.90 -20.95 -7.55
N THR A 568 -5.70 -21.75 -6.85
CA THR A 568 -6.04 -21.54 -5.43
C THR A 568 -5.93 -22.85 -4.65
N LEU A 569 -5.55 -22.75 -3.36
CA LEU A 569 -5.45 -23.87 -2.43
C LEU A 569 -6.65 -23.93 -1.50
N LEU A 570 -7.35 -25.06 -1.51
CA LEU A 570 -8.47 -25.32 -0.61
C LEU A 570 -8.24 -26.63 0.16
N SER A 571 -8.63 -26.67 1.44
CA SER A 571 -8.60 -27.94 2.18
C SER A 571 -9.63 -28.94 1.62
N GLY A 572 -9.31 -30.24 1.66
CA GLY A 572 -10.22 -31.30 1.21
C GLY A 572 -11.61 -31.25 1.88
N ARG A 573 -11.66 -30.84 3.15
CA ARG A 573 -12.91 -30.65 3.89
C ARG A 573 -13.78 -29.54 3.29
N LEU A 574 -13.19 -28.43 2.88
CA LEU A 574 -13.92 -27.34 2.21
C LEU A 574 -14.32 -27.75 0.79
N MET A 575 -13.43 -28.44 0.08
CA MET A 575 -13.72 -28.92 -1.27
C MET A 575 -14.91 -29.88 -1.30
N ALA A 576 -15.11 -30.68 -0.26
CA ALA A 576 -16.28 -31.54 -0.07
C ALA A 576 -17.59 -30.79 0.25
N MET A 577 -17.57 -29.46 0.41
CA MET A 577 -18.73 -28.61 0.71
C MET A 577 -18.96 -27.53 -0.38
N PRO A 578 -19.28 -27.90 -1.62
CA PRO A 578 -19.42 -26.95 -2.73
C PRO A 578 -20.45 -25.84 -2.46
N TRP A 579 -21.51 -26.09 -1.69
CA TRP A 579 -22.47 -25.03 -1.32
C TRP A 579 -21.89 -23.94 -0.41
N VAL A 580 -20.72 -24.17 0.20
CA VAL A 580 -19.96 -23.16 0.97
C VAL A 580 -18.94 -22.48 0.06
N THR A 581 -18.11 -23.27 -0.64
CA THR A 581 -17.01 -22.74 -1.47
C THR A 581 -17.48 -22.04 -2.74
N LEU A 582 -18.68 -22.35 -3.23
CA LEU A 582 -19.29 -21.69 -4.38
C LEU A 582 -20.29 -20.60 -3.98
N SER A 583 -20.37 -20.26 -2.68
CA SER A 583 -21.14 -19.09 -2.25
C SER A 583 -20.43 -17.78 -2.64
N PRO A 584 -21.17 -16.66 -2.81
CA PRO A 584 -20.57 -15.36 -3.14
C PRO A 584 -19.47 -14.97 -2.16
N GLY A 585 -18.33 -14.48 -2.68
CA GLY A 585 -17.17 -14.12 -1.88
C GLY A 585 -16.27 -15.28 -1.42
N SER A 586 -16.43 -16.50 -1.96
CA SER A 586 -15.51 -17.62 -1.74
C SER A 586 -14.67 -17.95 -2.98
N LEU A 587 -14.94 -19.02 -3.73
CA LEU A 587 -14.11 -19.37 -4.90
C LEU A 587 -14.05 -18.26 -5.95
N ALA A 588 -15.13 -17.50 -6.13
CA ALA A 588 -15.14 -16.33 -7.00
C ALA A 588 -14.13 -15.26 -6.56
N HIS A 589 -13.94 -15.06 -5.25
CA HIS A 589 -12.95 -14.13 -4.67
C HIS A 589 -11.54 -14.53 -5.08
N GLU A 590 -11.20 -15.81 -4.89
CA GLU A 590 -9.92 -16.38 -5.31
C GLU A 590 -9.72 -16.33 -6.83
N PHE A 591 -10.80 -16.51 -7.61
CA PHE A 591 -10.74 -16.40 -9.06
C PHE A 591 -10.46 -14.96 -9.50
N VAL A 592 -11.14 -13.96 -8.93
CA VAL A 592 -10.94 -12.54 -9.26
C VAL A 592 -9.56 -12.04 -8.86
N HIS A 593 -8.95 -12.64 -7.83
CA HIS A 593 -7.57 -12.32 -7.47
C HIS A 593 -6.56 -12.55 -8.61
N ASN A 594 -6.91 -13.32 -9.64
CA ASN A 594 -6.07 -13.45 -10.84
C ASN A 594 -5.85 -12.11 -11.56
N TRP A 595 -6.81 -11.18 -11.54
CA TRP A 595 -6.56 -9.81 -11.98
C TRP A 595 -5.93 -8.98 -10.87
N TRP A 596 -6.53 -9.01 -9.68
CA TRP A 596 -6.17 -8.15 -8.54
C TRP A 596 -5.35 -8.94 -7.50
N GLY A 597 -4.10 -8.58 -7.29
CA GLY A 597 -3.22 -9.25 -6.34
C GLY A 597 -2.30 -10.28 -6.99
N ASN A 598 -2.74 -10.99 -8.04
CA ASN A 598 -1.89 -11.98 -8.73
C ASN A 598 -1.37 -11.53 -10.10
N SER A 599 -2.04 -10.62 -10.81
CA SER A 599 -1.53 -10.02 -12.06
C SER A 599 -1.14 -8.56 -11.87
N VAL A 600 -2.02 -7.77 -11.25
CA VAL A 600 -1.68 -6.44 -10.72
C VAL A 600 -1.40 -6.60 -9.24
N PHE A 601 -0.11 -6.60 -8.87
CA PHE A 601 0.33 -6.89 -7.51
C PHE A 601 0.09 -5.72 -6.57
N VAL A 602 -0.01 -6.00 -5.28
CA VAL A 602 -0.21 -4.99 -4.23
C VAL A 602 1.13 -4.57 -3.64
N ASP A 603 1.32 -3.27 -3.45
CA ASP A 603 2.32 -2.78 -2.51
C ASP A 603 1.67 -2.62 -1.13
N TYR A 604 1.83 -3.64 -0.28
CA TYR A 604 1.17 -3.69 1.03
C TYR A 604 1.56 -2.54 1.97
N GLU A 605 2.73 -1.92 1.75
CA GLU A 605 3.15 -0.79 2.58
C GLU A 605 2.34 0.48 2.32
N SER A 606 1.86 0.63 1.09
CA SER A 606 1.09 1.79 0.62
C SER A 606 -0.43 1.57 0.62
N GLY A 607 -0.89 0.48 1.24
CA GLY A 607 -2.31 0.13 1.37
C GLY A 607 -2.79 -0.92 0.36
N ASN A 608 -3.68 -1.79 0.82
CA ASN A 608 -4.20 -2.92 0.07
C ASN A 608 -5.57 -2.60 -0.56
N TRP A 609 -5.51 -2.14 -1.80
CA TRP A 609 -6.69 -1.85 -2.64
C TRP A 609 -7.35 -3.11 -3.22
N CYS A 610 -6.60 -4.21 -3.27
CA CYS A 610 -7.01 -5.44 -3.91
C CYS A 610 -8.20 -6.08 -3.20
N GLU A 611 -8.13 -6.25 -1.88
CA GLU A 611 -9.20 -6.91 -1.12
C GLU A 611 -10.54 -6.17 -1.22
N ALA A 612 -10.51 -4.84 -1.16
CA ALA A 612 -11.69 -4.00 -1.37
C ALA A 612 -12.32 -4.23 -2.75
N LEU A 613 -11.50 -4.26 -3.80
CA LEU A 613 -11.97 -4.41 -5.18
C LEU A 613 -12.48 -5.82 -5.47
N THR A 614 -11.78 -6.85 -4.98
CA THR A 614 -12.20 -8.25 -5.08
C THR A 614 -13.51 -8.48 -4.31
N THR A 615 -13.64 -7.92 -3.10
CA THR A 615 -14.87 -8.03 -2.30
C THR A 615 -16.04 -7.32 -2.97
N PHE A 616 -15.85 -6.10 -3.49
CA PHE A 616 -16.86 -5.40 -4.28
C PHE A 616 -17.34 -6.26 -5.45
N SER A 617 -16.40 -6.86 -6.17
CA SER A 617 -16.69 -7.63 -7.39
C SER A 617 -17.43 -8.94 -7.10
N THR A 618 -17.10 -9.61 -6.00
CA THR A 618 -17.50 -11.01 -5.77
C THR A 618 -18.51 -11.23 -4.64
N ASN A 619 -18.54 -10.35 -3.64
CA ASN A 619 -19.53 -10.41 -2.56
C ASN A 619 -20.75 -9.54 -2.88
N TYR A 620 -20.53 -8.35 -3.46
CA TYR A 620 -21.60 -7.46 -3.85
C TYR A 620 -22.04 -7.70 -5.30
N TYR A 621 -21.16 -7.36 -6.26
CA TYR A 621 -21.55 -7.23 -7.67
C TYR A 621 -21.88 -8.58 -8.34
N TYR A 622 -21.37 -9.70 -7.82
CA TYR A 622 -21.82 -11.04 -8.24
C TYR A 622 -23.33 -11.26 -8.05
N ASN A 623 -23.93 -10.69 -6.99
CA ASN A 623 -25.37 -10.75 -6.81
C ASN A 623 -26.11 -9.92 -7.88
N GLU A 624 -25.58 -8.77 -8.26
CA GLU A 624 -26.14 -7.97 -9.36
C GLU A 624 -26.02 -8.70 -10.71
N LEU A 625 -24.89 -9.34 -10.99
CA LEU A 625 -24.65 -10.14 -12.20
C LEU A 625 -25.62 -11.31 -12.34
N THR A 626 -25.91 -11.99 -11.22
CA THR A 626 -26.78 -13.17 -11.18
C THR A 626 -28.26 -12.84 -10.94
N GLY A 627 -28.61 -11.55 -10.84
CA GLY A 627 -29.98 -11.09 -10.60
C GLY A 627 -30.49 -11.35 -9.17
N ASN A 628 -29.61 -11.66 -8.22
CA ASN A 628 -29.92 -11.88 -6.81
C ASN A 628 -30.02 -10.54 -6.04
N THR A 629 -31.03 -9.73 -6.34
CA THR A 629 -31.24 -8.41 -5.73
C THR A 629 -31.33 -8.46 -4.20
N ALA A 630 -31.97 -9.49 -3.65
CA ALA A 630 -32.05 -9.71 -2.21
C ALA A 630 -30.67 -9.96 -1.57
N GLY A 631 -29.80 -10.72 -2.25
CA GLY A 631 -28.42 -10.94 -1.80
C GLY A 631 -27.56 -9.67 -1.87
N ALA A 632 -27.76 -8.84 -2.89
CA ALA A 632 -27.07 -7.56 -3.02
C ALA A 632 -27.44 -6.59 -1.87
N GLU A 633 -28.73 -6.50 -1.54
CA GLU A 633 -29.21 -5.72 -0.39
C GLU A 633 -28.72 -6.27 0.95
N ASP A 634 -28.83 -7.59 1.15
CA ASP A 634 -28.35 -8.26 2.36
C ASP A 634 -26.86 -8.02 2.60
N TRP A 635 -26.05 -8.06 1.54
CA TRP A 635 -24.62 -7.73 1.64
C TRP A 635 -24.40 -6.29 2.10
N ARG A 636 -25.06 -5.30 1.46
CA ARG A 636 -24.88 -3.89 1.82
C ARG A 636 -25.28 -3.64 3.28
N LYS A 637 -26.44 -4.15 3.68
CA LYS A 637 -26.91 -4.06 5.07
C LYS A 637 -25.91 -4.68 6.06
N LYS A 638 -25.42 -5.89 5.79
CA LYS A 638 -24.45 -6.57 6.66
C LYS A 638 -23.12 -5.83 6.74
N ALA A 639 -22.65 -5.25 5.64
CA ALA A 639 -21.45 -4.42 5.62
C ALA A 639 -21.62 -3.19 6.53
N LEU A 640 -22.74 -2.46 6.42
CA LEU A 640 -23.01 -1.30 7.30
C LEU A 640 -23.13 -1.70 8.77
N ILE A 641 -23.79 -2.81 9.09
CA ILE A 641 -23.88 -3.33 10.46
C ILE A 641 -22.50 -3.67 11.01
N ALA A 642 -21.64 -4.31 10.21
CA ALA A 642 -20.29 -4.67 10.61
C ALA A 642 -19.46 -3.41 10.90
N ILE A 643 -19.54 -2.40 10.04
CA ILE A 643 -18.84 -1.11 10.21
C ILE A 643 -19.35 -0.39 11.46
N ALA A 644 -20.67 -0.32 11.67
CA ALA A 644 -21.27 0.29 12.86
C ALA A 644 -20.95 -0.45 14.17
N SER A 645 -20.49 -1.69 14.08
CA SER A 645 -20.10 -2.51 15.24
C SER A 645 -18.59 -2.50 15.52
N LEU A 646 -17.80 -1.72 14.75
CA LEU A 646 -16.36 -1.61 14.99
C LEU A 646 -16.07 -0.87 16.31
N PRO A 647 -15.15 -1.38 17.15
CA PRO A 647 -14.59 -0.60 18.24
C PRO A 647 -13.88 0.66 17.73
N GLU A 648 -13.92 1.76 18.51
CA GLU A 648 -13.39 3.06 18.10
C GLU A 648 -11.88 3.02 17.79
N ASP A 649 -11.11 2.24 18.54
CA ASP A 649 -9.67 2.02 18.35
C ASP A 649 -9.33 1.09 17.16
N ARG A 650 -10.34 0.40 16.62
CA ARG A 650 -10.23 -0.47 15.44
C ARG A 650 -10.84 0.14 14.18
N ASN A 651 -11.49 1.31 14.28
CA ASN A 651 -11.98 2.07 13.11
C ASN A 651 -10.89 3.01 12.59
N TYR A 652 -10.22 2.61 11.52
CA TYR A 652 -9.16 3.39 10.86
C TYR A 652 -9.43 3.57 9.35
N PRO A 653 -8.70 4.48 8.66
CA PRO A 653 -8.86 4.70 7.23
C PRO A 653 -8.60 3.44 6.39
N VAL A 654 -9.40 3.24 5.34
CA VAL A 654 -9.22 2.10 4.39
C VAL A 654 -7.84 2.18 3.73
N TYR A 655 -7.33 3.38 3.51
CA TYR A 655 -6.00 3.61 2.92
C TYR A 655 -4.86 2.96 3.72
N ASP A 656 -5.02 2.82 5.04
CA ASP A 656 -4.00 2.27 5.94
C ASP A 656 -4.10 0.75 6.12
N PHE A 657 -5.17 0.11 5.59
CA PHE A 657 -5.33 -1.34 5.63
C PHE A 657 -4.26 -2.03 4.80
N LYS A 658 -3.51 -2.95 5.41
CA LYS A 658 -2.45 -3.73 4.74
C LYS A 658 -2.87 -5.19 4.56
N TYR A 659 -3.20 -5.86 5.66
CA TYR A 659 -3.59 -7.27 5.65
C TYR A 659 -4.48 -7.56 6.84
N GLN A 660 -5.31 -8.61 6.70
CA GLN A 660 -6.19 -9.07 7.76
C GLN A 660 -5.39 -9.79 8.86
N LYS A 661 -5.35 -9.24 10.08
CA LYS A 661 -4.85 -9.98 11.27
C LYS A 661 -5.97 -10.62 12.05
N ASP A 662 -7.14 -9.98 12.07
CA ASP A 662 -8.34 -10.45 12.73
C ASP A 662 -9.62 -10.07 11.97
N THR A 663 -10.77 -10.25 12.59
CA THR A 663 -12.07 -9.94 11.99
C THR A 663 -12.35 -8.45 11.85
N TYR A 664 -11.75 -7.59 12.69
CA TYR A 664 -11.96 -6.13 12.62
C TYR A 664 -11.23 -5.53 11.42
N ASP A 665 -10.00 -5.97 11.17
CA ASP A 665 -9.26 -5.59 9.96
C ASP A 665 -10.03 -5.98 8.68
N ALA A 666 -10.73 -7.12 8.71
CA ALA A 666 -11.57 -7.54 7.58
C ALA A 666 -12.74 -6.58 7.33
N VAL A 667 -13.36 -6.03 8.37
CA VAL A 667 -14.43 -5.04 8.20
C VAL A 667 -13.91 -3.79 7.50
N VAL A 668 -12.71 -3.30 7.87
CA VAL A 668 -12.11 -2.11 7.24
C VAL A 668 -11.69 -2.40 5.79
N GLY A 669 -10.85 -3.42 5.57
CA GLY A 669 -10.28 -3.70 4.25
C GLY A 669 -11.28 -4.25 3.22
N TYR A 670 -12.24 -5.06 3.67
CA TYR A 670 -13.16 -5.78 2.78
C TYR A 670 -14.52 -5.06 2.75
N SER A 671 -15.18 -4.91 3.90
CA SER A 671 -16.56 -4.37 3.93
C SER A 671 -16.59 -2.88 3.62
N LYS A 672 -15.88 -2.05 4.42
CA LYS A 672 -15.82 -0.60 4.22
C LYS A 672 -15.14 -0.25 2.91
N GLY A 673 -14.04 -0.91 2.57
CA GLY A 673 -13.35 -0.74 1.29
C GLY A 673 -14.21 -1.06 0.07
N ALA A 674 -14.92 -2.19 0.05
CA ALA A 674 -15.82 -2.53 -1.05
C ALA A 674 -17.01 -1.56 -1.16
N PHE A 675 -17.56 -1.11 -0.02
CA PHE A 675 -18.66 -0.15 -0.01
C PHE A 675 -18.20 1.23 -0.50
N ALA A 676 -16.98 1.66 -0.16
CA ALA A 676 -16.37 2.85 -0.73
C ALA A 676 -16.26 2.76 -2.26
N LEU A 677 -15.88 1.59 -2.80
CA LEU A 677 -15.89 1.36 -4.25
C LEU A 677 -17.31 1.32 -4.84
N TYR A 678 -18.30 0.85 -4.07
CA TYR A 678 -19.71 0.95 -4.46
C TYR A 678 -20.19 2.40 -4.57
N GLU A 679 -19.78 3.29 -3.66
CA GLU A 679 -20.05 4.74 -3.77
C GLU A 679 -19.48 5.33 -5.06
N VAL A 680 -18.24 4.95 -5.41
CA VAL A 680 -17.61 5.36 -6.68
C VAL A 680 -18.37 4.77 -7.87
N TYR A 681 -18.74 3.49 -7.82
CA TYR A 681 -19.50 2.81 -8.87
C TYR A 681 -20.83 3.51 -9.15
N LYS A 682 -21.60 3.90 -8.11
CA LYS A 682 -22.85 4.65 -8.27
C LYS A 682 -22.65 5.97 -9.03
N LEU A 683 -21.59 6.70 -8.69
CA LEU A 683 -21.30 8.02 -9.27
C LEU A 683 -20.81 7.95 -10.72
N PHE A 684 -20.00 6.95 -11.04
CA PHE A 684 -19.41 6.78 -12.37
C PHE A 684 -20.28 5.98 -13.33
N GLY A 685 -21.20 5.18 -12.80
CA GLY A 685 -22.00 4.24 -13.57
C GLY A 685 -21.21 3.00 -14.01
N LYS A 686 -21.95 1.95 -14.37
CA LYS A 686 -21.41 0.63 -14.71
C LYS A 686 -20.34 0.65 -15.80
N GLU A 687 -20.66 1.25 -16.95
CA GLU A 687 -19.79 1.19 -18.13
C GLU A 687 -18.42 1.83 -17.87
N MET A 688 -18.41 3.06 -17.33
CA MET A 688 -17.16 3.77 -17.05
C MET A 688 -16.38 3.11 -15.92
N PHE A 689 -17.05 2.65 -14.87
CA PHE A 689 -16.38 2.00 -13.74
C PHE A 689 -15.57 0.78 -14.20
N PHE A 690 -16.19 -0.12 -14.98
CA PHE A 690 -15.48 -1.32 -15.46
C PHE A 690 -14.50 -1.02 -16.61
N ASP A 691 -14.73 0.00 -17.45
CA ASP A 691 -13.73 0.44 -18.43
C ASP A 691 -12.44 0.96 -17.77
N VAL A 692 -12.57 1.71 -16.67
CA VAL A 692 -11.43 2.14 -15.86
C VAL A 692 -10.68 0.92 -15.30
N LEU A 693 -11.39 -0.08 -14.80
CA LEU A 693 -10.76 -1.31 -14.27
C LEU A 693 -10.03 -2.11 -15.36
N LYS A 694 -10.59 -2.22 -16.57
CA LYS A 694 -9.91 -2.82 -17.74
C LYS A 694 -8.58 -2.12 -18.03
N LYS A 695 -8.62 -0.79 -18.17
CA LYS A 695 -7.41 0.03 -18.37
C LYS A 695 -6.42 -0.12 -17.21
N PHE A 696 -6.90 -0.28 -15.99
CA PHE A 696 -6.06 -0.49 -14.81
C PHE A 696 -5.32 -1.83 -14.87
N ALA A 697 -6.02 -2.92 -15.23
CA ALA A 697 -5.43 -4.24 -15.44
C ALA A 697 -4.37 -4.20 -16.54
N GLU A 698 -4.69 -3.63 -17.70
CA GLU A 698 -3.80 -3.55 -18.86
C GLU A 698 -2.50 -2.79 -18.55
N ARG A 699 -2.58 -1.64 -17.86
CA ARG A 699 -1.41 -0.79 -17.59
C ARG A 699 -0.46 -1.37 -16.54
N ASN A 700 -1.01 -2.14 -15.59
CA ASN A 700 -0.30 -2.55 -14.38
C ASN A 700 -0.05 -4.06 -14.26
N SER A 701 -0.50 -4.88 -15.23
CA SER A 701 -0.21 -6.31 -15.24
C SER A 701 1.30 -6.59 -15.19
N GLY A 702 1.72 -7.48 -14.29
CA GLY A 702 3.12 -7.81 -14.00
C GLY A 702 3.86 -6.78 -13.15
N LYS A 703 3.16 -5.83 -12.50
CA LYS A 703 3.73 -4.76 -11.68
C LYS A 703 2.98 -4.61 -10.36
N ARG A 704 3.63 -4.01 -9.37
CA ARG A 704 2.95 -3.50 -8.16
C ARG A 704 2.20 -2.21 -8.48
N ALA A 705 0.98 -2.10 -7.99
CA ALA A 705 0.13 -0.92 -8.08
C ALA A 705 -0.29 -0.42 -6.70
N TYR A 706 -0.60 0.87 -6.65
CA TYR A 706 -0.93 1.64 -5.45
C TYR A 706 -2.36 2.17 -5.55
N TRP A 707 -2.99 2.53 -4.42
CA TRP A 707 -4.25 3.28 -4.42
C TRP A 707 -4.21 4.51 -5.35
N PHE A 708 -3.09 5.25 -5.34
CA PHE A 708 -2.90 6.41 -6.21
C PHE A 708 -2.98 6.09 -7.72
N ASN A 709 -2.54 4.90 -8.16
CA ASN A 709 -2.68 4.53 -9.56
C ASN A 709 -4.15 4.34 -9.94
N LEU A 710 -4.92 3.67 -9.08
CA LEU A 710 -6.34 3.40 -9.30
C LEU A 710 -7.15 4.71 -9.28
N THR A 711 -7.03 5.50 -8.21
CA THR A 711 -7.77 6.77 -8.07
C THR A 711 -7.35 7.80 -9.10
N GLY A 712 -6.06 7.84 -9.46
CA GLY A 712 -5.52 8.69 -10.51
C GLY A 712 -6.13 8.36 -11.88
N LEU A 713 -6.38 7.09 -12.17
CA LEU A 713 -7.01 6.66 -13.41
C LEU A 713 -8.47 7.11 -13.48
N PHE A 714 -9.27 6.85 -12.43
CA PHE A 714 -10.65 7.36 -12.34
C PHE A 714 -10.72 8.88 -12.53
N ASN A 715 -9.83 9.63 -11.87
CA ASN A 715 -9.77 11.09 -12.01
C ASN A 715 -9.41 11.53 -13.44
N SER A 716 -8.52 10.82 -14.12
CA SER A 716 -8.15 11.13 -15.51
C SER A 716 -9.29 10.84 -16.49
N GLU A 717 -10.01 9.73 -16.30
CA GLU A 717 -11.13 9.34 -17.17
C GLU A 717 -12.35 10.24 -16.92
N ALA A 718 -12.66 10.59 -15.67
CA ALA A 718 -13.70 11.56 -15.33
C ALA A 718 -13.49 12.91 -16.02
N LYS A 719 -12.25 13.43 -16.00
CA LYS A 719 -11.89 14.68 -16.69
C LYS A 719 -12.05 14.56 -18.21
N THR A 720 -11.66 13.43 -18.77
CA THR A 720 -11.77 13.17 -20.21
C THR A 720 -13.24 13.10 -20.64
N ALA A 721 -14.09 12.46 -19.84
CA ALA A 721 -15.52 12.36 -20.05
C ALA A 721 -16.31 13.62 -19.63
N LYS A 722 -15.65 14.62 -19.05
CA LYS A 722 -16.24 15.88 -18.55
C LYS A 722 -17.36 15.63 -17.52
N LEU A 723 -17.19 14.66 -16.65
CA LEU A 723 -18.12 14.42 -15.55
C LEU A 723 -18.01 15.54 -14.51
N ASP A 724 -19.15 16.05 -14.04
CA ASP A 724 -19.25 17.00 -12.93
C ASP A 724 -19.18 16.25 -11.59
N ILE A 725 -18.05 15.59 -11.34
CA ILE A 725 -17.80 14.82 -10.11
C ILE A 725 -16.45 15.24 -9.53
N PRO A 726 -16.37 15.64 -8.26
CA PRO A 726 -15.10 15.97 -7.62
C PRO A 726 -14.36 14.68 -7.22
N THR A 727 -13.85 13.94 -8.21
CA THR A 727 -13.31 12.57 -8.03
C THR A 727 -12.28 12.47 -6.90
N ARG A 728 -11.38 13.46 -6.77
CA ARG A 728 -10.39 13.46 -5.70
C ARG A 728 -11.03 13.60 -4.30
N LYS A 729 -12.03 14.48 -4.14
CA LYS A 729 -12.80 14.61 -2.88
C LYS A 729 -13.48 13.28 -2.54
N VAL A 730 -14.16 12.67 -3.52
CA VAL A 730 -14.87 11.39 -3.35
C VAL A 730 -13.95 10.25 -2.92
N PHE A 731 -12.76 10.12 -3.51
CA PHE A 731 -11.83 9.08 -3.05
C PHE A 731 -11.19 9.41 -1.71
N ASP A 732 -10.79 10.66 -1.49
CA ASP A 732 -10.13 11.07 -0.25
C ASP A 732 -11.07 10.87 0.95
N GLN A 733 -12.35 11.27 0.85
CA GLN A 733 -13.33 11.10 1.94
C GLN A 733 -13.58 9.62 2.29
N TRP A 734 -13.52 8.70 1.31
CA TRP A 734 -13.83 7.29 1.58
C TRP A 734 -12.60 6.47 1.97
N LEU A 735 -11.44 6.82 1.44
CA LEU A 735 -10.22 6.06 1.67
C LEU A 735 -9.43 6.58 2.87
N LYS A 736 -9.35 7.90 3.06
CA LYS A 736 -8.48 8.53 4.06
C LYS A 736 -9.19 8.90 5.37
N GLU A 737 -10.51 9.02 5.35
CA GLU A 737 -11.27 9.29 6.56
C GLU A 737 -11.78 8.00 7.22
N LYS A 738 -11.79 7.99 8.56
CA LYS A 738 -12.33 6.87 9.33
C LYS A 738 -13.84 6.99 9.57
N GLU A 739 -14.38 8.21 9.60
CA GLU A 739 -15.80 8.47 9.88
C GLU A 739 -16.67 8.34 8.62
N ILE A 740 -17.93 7.96 8.83
CA ILE A 740 -18.97 7.88 7.79
C ILE A 740 -20.15 8.80 8.18
N PRO A 741 -20.87 9.39 7.21
CA PRO A 741 -21.90 10.37 7.51
C PRO A 741 -23.15 9.73 8.13
N GLU A 742 -23.87 10.48 8.95
CA GLU A 742 -25.27 10.22 9.31
C GLU A 742 -26.19 10.99 8.36
N LEU A 743 -27.27 10.37 7.87
CA LEU A 743 -28.25 11.03 7.00
C LEU A 743 -29.55 11.33 7.73
N ARG A 744 -30.10 12.53 7.52
CA ARG A 744 -31.39 12.96 8.05
C ARG A 744 -32.26 13.60 6.98
N LEU A 745 -33.55 13.31 7.04
CA LEU A 745 -34.61 13.97 6.27
C LEU A 745 -35.18 15.13 7.09
N LYS A 746 -35.23 16.33 6.52
CA LYS A 746 -35.81 17.53 7.16
C LYS A 746 -36.71 18.32 6.22
N ASN A 747 -37.51 19.22 6.81
CA ASN A 747 -38.30 20.23 6.10
C ASN A 747 -39.15 19.69 4.94
N VAL A 748 -39.75 18.51 5.12
CA VAL A 748 -40.57 17.85 4.10
C VAL A 748 -41.90 18.57 3.91
N MET A 749 -42.14 19.02 2.68
CA MET A 749 -43.40 19.58 2.21
C MET A 749 -43.87 18.78 1.00
N ILE A 750 -45.12 18.31 1.04
CA ILE A 750 -45.75 17.55 -0.06
C ILE A 750 -47.01 18.29 -0.48
N ASP A 751 -47.04 18.76 -1.73
CA ASP A 751 -48.22 19.30 -2.39
C ASP A 751 -48.57 18.44 -3.61
N ALA A 752 -49.57 17.57 -3.45
CA ALA A 752 -49.91 16.52 -4.42
C ALA A 752 -48.70 15.69 -4.88
N ASN A 753 -48.21 15.93 -6.11
CA ASN A 753 -47.06 15.28 -6.73
C ASN A 753 -45.73 16.03 -6.55
N LEU A 754 -45.78 17.29 -6.12
CA LEU A 754 -44.60 18.11 -5.88
C LEU A 754 -44.11 17.93 -4.45
N VAL A 755 -42.84 17.59 -4.32
CA VAL A 755 -42.16 17.39 -3.05
C VAL A 755 -41.01 18.40 -2.93
N SER A 756 -40.93 19.04 -1.77
CA SER A 756 -39.75 19.80 -1.34
C SER A 756 -39.25 19.22 -0.03
N LEU A 757 -37.95 18.91 0.07
CA LEU A 757 -37.34 18.32 1.25
C LEU A 757 -35.86 18.70 1.35
N GLU A 758 -35.29 18.52 2.53
CA GLU A 758 -33.85 18.63 2.77
C GLU A 758 -33.27 17.26 3.14
N ILE A 759 -32.16 16.88 2.49
CA ILE A 759 -31.30 15.81 2.97
C ILE A 759 -30.10 16.46 3.66
N VAL A 760 -29.89 16.09 4.92
CA VAL A 760 -28.85 16.63 5.79
C VAL A 760 -27.85 15.55 6.14
N GLN A 761 -26.58 15.88 6.11
CA GLN A 761 -25.48 15.05 6.60
C GLN A 761 -24.61 15.80 7.63
N ASP A 762 -24.00 15.05 8.56
CA ASP A 762 -23.13 15.59 9.61
C ASP A 762 -21.68 15.84 9.13
N LEU A 763 -21.29 15.28 7.98
CA LEU A 763 -19.97 15.43 7.35
C LEU A 763 -20.10 16.08 5.97
N ASP A 764 -19.12 16.88 5.56
CA ASP A 764 -19.09 17.51 4.23
C ASP A 764 -18.60 16.53 3.14
N TYR A 765 -19.42 15.51 2.87
CA TYR A 765 -19.10 14.46 1.92
C TYR A 765 -19.92 14.62 0.63
N TYR A 766 -19.32 14.25 -0.51
CA TYR A 766 -20.05 14.17 -1.77
C TYR A 766 -20.64 12.77 -1.92
N ILE A 767 -21.97 12.64 -1.84
CA ILE A 767 -22.66 11.34 -1.79
C ILE A 767 -23.89 11.31 -2.71
N SER A 768 -24.18 10.14 -3.28
CA SER A 768 -25.40 9.92 -4.07
C SER A 768 -26.40 9.13 -3.25
N VAL A 769 -27.52 9.78 -2.90
CA VAL A 769 -28.53 9.28 -1.96
C VAL A 769 -29.80 8.87 -2.70
N PRO A 770 -30.23 7.59 -2.63
CA PRO A 770 -31.52 7.18 -3.17
C PRO A 770 -32.65 7.62 -2.25
N VAL A 771 -33.73 8.13 -2.84
CA VAL A 771 -34.97 8.47 -2.14
C VAL A 771 -36.12 7.76 -2.83
N LEU A 772 -36.87 6.99 -2.05
CA LEU A 772 -38.09 6.32 -2.49
C LEU A 772 -39.31 7.14 -2.10
N PHE A 773 -40.09 7.53 -3.11
CA PHE A 773 -41.39 8.16 -2.97
C PHE A 773 -42.48 7.09 -3.15
N GLU A 774 -43.42 7.00 -2.22
CA GLU A 774 -44.50 6.00 -2.23
C GLU A 774 -45.87 6.69 -2.13
N GLY A 775 -46.80 6.31 -3.02
CA GLY A 775 -48.21 6.63 -2.97
C GLY A 775 -49.04 5.36 -2.69
N ASP A 776 -50.35 5.39 -2.93
CA ASP A 776 -51.23 4.27 -2.57
C ASP A 776 -50.95 2.98 -3.36
N ASN A 777 -50.61 3.08 -4.64
CA ASN A 777 -50.33 1.95 -5.54
C ASN A 777 -49.13 2.19 -6.47
N GLN A 778 -48.35 3.24 -6.22
CA GLN A 778 -47.24 3.67 -7.07
C GLN A 778 -46.03 3.99 -6.21
N SER A 779 -44.83 3.72 -6.73
CA SER A 779 -43.59 4.14 -6.11
C SER A 779 -42.56 4.53 -7.15
N ARG A 780 -41.65 5.43 -6.78
CA ARG A 780 -40.55 5.90 -7.63
C ARG A 780 -39.31 6.13 -6.77
N LYS A 781 -38.18 5.54 -7.18
CA LYS A 781 -36.87 5.76 -6.57
C LYS A 781 -36.04 6.69 -7.45
N GLU A 782 -35.47 7.72 -6.86
CA GLU A 782 -34.62 8.70 -7.56
C GLU A 782 -33.33 8.93 -6.75
N TYR A 783 -32.21 9.24 -7.42
CA TYR A 783 -30.93 9.51 -6.77
C TYR A 783 -30.64 11.01 -6.76
N PHE A 784 -30.24 11.53 -5.60
CA PHE A 784 -29.85 12.93 -5.43
C PHE A 784 -28.41 13.02 -4.95
N ASN A 785 -27.60 13.86 -5.60
CA ASN A 785 -26.23 14.10 -5.19
C ASN A 785 -26.21 15.20 -4.13
N VAL A 786 -25.91 14.82 -2.90
CA VAL A 786 -25.74 15.74 -1.77
C VAL A 786 -24.29 16.21 -1.78
N LYS A 787 -24.07 17.51 -2.08
CA LYS A 787 -22.73 18.06 -2.34
C LYS A 787 -22.05 18.62 -1.09
N ASP A 788 -22.87 19.10 -0.16
CA ASP A 788 -22.51 19.79 1.09
C ASP A 788 -23.32 19.20 2.27
N SER A 789 -23.26 19.83 3.46
CA SER A 789 -23.96 19.34 4.65
C SER A 789 -25.49 19.34 4.56
N VAL A 790 -26.09 20.15 3.67
CA VAL A 790 -27.52 20.22 3.42
C VAL A 790 -27.77 20.35 1.93
N GLU A 791 -28.63 19.49 1.37
CA GLU A 791 -29.09 19.58 -0.02
C GLU A 791 -30.60 19.79 -0.05
N LEU A 792 -31.03 20.87 -0.70
CA LEU A 792 -32.45 21.18 -0.91
C LEU A 792 -32.93 20.50 -2.20
N ILE A 793 -33.93 19.63 -2.08
CA ILE A 793 -34.49 18.89 -3.19
C ILE A 793 -35.89 19.41 -3.50
N SER A 794 -36.14 19.66 -4.79
CA SER A 794 -37.47 19.88 -5.34
C SER A 794 -37.71 18.86 -6.46
N PHE A 795 -38.76 18.07 -6.34
CA PHE A 795 -39.00 16.93 -7.21
C PHE A 795 -40.47 16.71 -7.50
N ASP A 796 -40.80 16.39 -8.76
CA ASP A 796 -42.12 15.93 -9.16
C ASP A 796 -42.14 14.41 -9.25
N ALA A 797 -42.84 13.77 -8.32
CA ALA A 797 -42.98 12.32 -8.26
C ALA A 797 -43.89 11.76 -9.37
N GLY A 798 -44.77 12.58 -9.94
CA GLY A 798 -45.78 12.19 -10.94
C GLY A 798 -47.05 11.55 -10.37
N PHE A 799 -47.13 11.37 -9.04
CA PHE A 799 -48.28 10.82 -8.32
C PHE A 799 -48.38 11.43 -6.92
N GLU A 800 -49.53 11.29 -6.24
CA GLU A 800 -49.68 11.79 -4.87
C GLU A 800 -48.79 11.01 -3.89
N VAL A 801 -47.81 11.70 -3.29
CA VAL A 801 -46.87 11.09 -2.35
C VAL A 801 -47.47 11.02 -0.94
N LYS A 802 -47.41 9.83 -0.35
CA LYS A 802 -47.85 9.55 1.03
C LYS A 802 -46.67 9.26 1.95
N LYS A 803 -45.60 8.66 1.43
CA LYS A 803 -44.43 8.29 2.21
C LYS A 803 -43.14 8.56 1.43
N ILE A 804 -42.11 8.97 2.15
CA ILE A 804 -40.77 9.20 1.63
C ILE A 804 -39.80 8.40 2.48
N HIS A 805 -38.88 7.69 1.85
CA HIS A 805 -37.84 6.93 2.54
C HIS A 805 -36.47 7.22 1.92
N VAL A 806 -35.57 7.77 2.73
CA VAL A 806 -34.17 7.99 2.37
C VAL A 806 -33.39 6.71 2.57
N ASP A 807 -32.65 6.30 1.53
CA ASP A 807 -31.78 5.13 1.52
C ASP A 807 -32.44 3.80 1.98
N PRO A 808 -33.59 3.42 1.39
CA PRO A 808 -34.39 2.28 1.86
C PRO A 808 -33.71 0.91 1.71
N ASN A 809 -32.73 0.79 0.81
CA ASN A 809 -32.07 -0.47 0.45
C ASN A 809 -30.57 -0.46 0.81
N TYR A 810 -30.18 0.37 1.79
CA TYR A 810 -28.82 0.47 2.32
C TYR A 810 -27.79 0.71 1.21
N GLU A 811 -28.06 1.65 0.33
CA GLU A 811 -27.19 1.99 -0.79
C GLU A 811 -26.19 3.11 -0.46
N VAL A 812 -26.22 3.69 0.75
CA VAL A 812 -25.26 4.73 1.16
C VAL A 812 -24.32 4.22 2.25
N LEU A 813 -23.01 4.49 2.11
CA LEU A 813 -22.05 4.28 3.18
C LEU A 813 -22.27 5.30 4.30
N ARG A 814 -23.19 4.99 5.22
CA ARG A 814 -23.63 5.88 6.30
C ARG A 814 -23.74 5.18 7.65
N LYS A 815 -23.83 5.97 8.72
CA LYS A 815 -24.23 5.48 10.05
C LYS A 815 -25.65 4.94 9.98
N LEU A 816 -25.86 3.78 10.60
CA LEU A 816 -27.18 3.19 10.79
C LEU A 816 -27.80 3.72 12.09
N TYR A 817 -29.11 3.95 12.06
CA TYR A 817 -29.89 4.17 13.27
C TYR A 817 -30.06 2.86 14.04
N LYS A 818 -30.26 2.97 15.35
CA LYS A 818 -30.44 1.78 16.22
C LYS A 818 -31.56 0.86 15.74
N TRP A 819 -32.65 1.41 15.21
CA TRP A 819 -33.80 0.65 14.72
C TRP A 819 -33.52 -0.13 13.41
N GLU A 820 -32.47 0.23 12.67
CA GLU A 820 -32.04 -0.44 11.44
C GLU A 820 -31.12 -1.64 11.72
N MET A 821 -30.59 -1.74 12.95
CA MET A 821 -29.62 -2.77 13.32
C MET A 821 -30.28 -3.91 14.09
N PRO A 822 -30.30 -5.15 13.55
CA PRO A 822 -30.80 -6.29 14.28
C PRO A 822 -29.93 -6.59 15.51
N TYR A 823 -30.52 -7.22 16.52
CA TYR A 823 -29.78 -7.76 17.66
C TYR A 823 -28.86 -8.88 17.20
N SER A 824 -27.69 -9.03 17.84
CA SER A 824 -26.76 -10.10 17.54
C SER A 824 -25.83 -10.37 18.72
N LEU A 825 -25.34 -11.61 18.82
CA LEU A 825 -24.40 -11.99 19.89
C LEU A 825 -23.11 -11.17 19.79
N ASN A 826 -22.65 -10.88 18.57
CA ASN A 826 -21.44 -10.08 18.34
C ASN A 826 -21.57 -8.68 18.96
N ARG A 827 -22.74 -8.04 18.86
CA ARG A 827 -22.96 -6.74 19.50
C ARG A 827 -22.96 -6.86 21.02
N THR A 828 -23.61 -7.90 21.56
CA THR A 828 -23.67 -8.11 23.01
C THR A 828 -22.29 -8.35 23.62
N VAL A 829 -21.45 -9.21 23.03
CA VAL A 829 -20.10 -9.51 23.57
C VAL A 829 -19.15 -8.32 23.50
N ASN A 830 -19.33 -7.43 22.52
CA ASN A 830 -18.52 -6.22 22.38
C ASN A 830 -18.96 -5.08 23.31
N ASP A 831 -20.15 -5.14 23.91
CA ASP A 831 -20.61 -4.20 24.95
C ASP A 831 -20.14 -4.60 26.38
N ASN A 832 -19.12 -5.46 26.48
CA ASN A 832 -18.54 -5.96 27.73
C ASN A 832 -19.61 -6.46 28.73
N PRO A 833 -20.40 -7.49 28.37
CA PRO A 833 -21.59 -7.85 29.11
C PRO A 833 -21.25 -8.52 30.45
N ILE A 834 -22.26 -8.70 31.30
CA ILE A 834 -22.22 -9.70 32.36
C ILE A 834 -22.81 -11.02 31.85
N VAL A 835 -22.12 -12.12 32.12
CA VAL A 835 -22.60 -13.48 31.84
C VAL A 835 -23.25 -14.03 33.10
N VAL A 836 -24.55 -14.31 33.03
CA VAL A 836 -25.31 -14.91 34.13
C VAL A 836 -25.46 -16.40 33.86
N ILE A 837 -24.84 -17.22 34.71
CA ILE A 837 -24.84 -18.68 34.58
C ILE A 837 -25.78 -19.33 35.62
N PRO A 838 -26.18 -20.60 35.43
CA PRO A 838 -26.98 -21.33 36.42
C PRO A 838 -26.32 -21.41 37.81
N SER A 839 -27.08 -21.77 38.83
CA SER A 839 -26.55 -22.09 40.17
C SER A 839 -25.52 -23.21 40.12
N SER A 840 -24.59 -23.24 41.08
CA SER A 840 -23.46 -24.19 41.08
C SER A 840 -23.85 -25.66 41.26
N ASP A 841 -25.06 -25.92 41.77
CA ASP A 841 -25.67 -27.23 41.92
C ASP A 841 -26.49 -27.68 40.70
N SER A 842 -26.66 -26.81 39.69
CA SER A 842 -27.38 -27.12 38.46
C SER A 842 -26.64 -28.16 37.60
N PRO A 843 -27.37 -29.10 36.94
CA PRO A 843 -26.77 -30.02 35.98
C PRO A 843 -26.13 -29.32 34.77
N ASP A 844 -26.52 -28.07 34.48
CA ASP A 844 -26.04 -27.29 33.35
C ASP A 844 -24.86 -26.36 33.68
N TYR A 845 -24.47 -26.25 34.96
CA TYR A 845 -23.41 -25.34 35.41
C TYR A 845 -22.09 -25.55 34.67
N ASN A 846 -21.61 -26.80 34.64
CA ASN A 846 -20.35 -27.15 33.98
C ASN A 846 -20.36 -26.85 32.47
N MET A 847 -21.53 -26.95 31.85
CA MET A 847 -21.68 -26.66 30.43
C MET A 847 -21.67 -25.15 30.17
N ALA A 848 -22.29 -24.36 31.04
CA ALA A 848 -22.18 -22.90 31.03
C ALA A 848 -20.74 -22.41 31.24
N ILE A 849 -19.97 -23.01 32.16
CA ILE A 849 -18.54 -22.71 32.34
C ILE A 849 -17.76 -22.93 31.04
N LYS A 850 -17.97 -24.06 30.35
CA LYS A 850 -17.29 -24.33 29.07
C LYS A 850 -17.57 -23.27 28.00
N PHE A 851 -18.81 -22.78 27.91
CA PHE A 851 -19.12 -21.70 26.98
C PHE A 851 -18.39 -20.40 27.34
N MET A 852 -18.29 -20.07 28.63
CA MET A 852 -17.51 -18.91 29.08
C MET A 852 -16.01 -19.06 28.78
N ASP A 853 -15.44 -20.24 28.98
CA ASP A 853 -14.04 -20.50 28.63
C ASP A 853 -13.81 -20.25 27.14
N MET A 854 -14.73 -20.70 26.27
CA MET A 854 -14.67 -20.41 24.83
C MET A 854 -14.75 -18.91 24.51
N LEU A 855 -15.61 -18.14 25.18
CA LEU A 855 -15.67 -16.69 25.01
C LEU A 855 -14.35 -16.02 25.42
N LYS A 856 -13.76 -16.48 26.53
CA LYS A 856 -12.49 -15.96 27.06
C LYS A 856 -11.30 -16.32 26.15
N GLU A 857 -11.24 -17.56 25.68
CA GLU A 857 -10.27 -18.03 24.68
C GLU A 857 -10.40 -17.26 23.36
N SER A 858 -11.62 -16.80 23.05
CA SER A 858 -11.90 -15.95 21.88
C SER A 858 -11.54 -14.46 22.09
N GLY A 859 -11.02 -14.09 23.27
CA GLY A 859 -10.55 -12.73 23.57
C GLY A 859 -11.62 -11.74 24.02
N TYR A 860 -12.85 -12.19 24.33
CA TYR A 860 -13.92 -11.30 24.79
C TYR A 860 -13.80 -10.96 26.27
N ASN A 861 -14.09 -9.70 26.60
CA ASN A 861 -14.11 -9.19 27.97
C ASN A 861 -15.53 -9.27 28.54
N PHE A 862 -15.67 -9.91 29.69
CA PHE A 862 -16.94 -9.98 30.40
C PHE A 862 -16.70 -10.25 31.89
N LYS A 863 -17.68 -9.90 32.72
CA LYS A 863 -17.77 -10.40 34.11
C LYS A 863 -18.78 -11.53 34.14
N HIS A 864 -18.69 -12.44 35.11
CA HIS A 864 -19.69 -13.49 35.26
C HIS A 864 -20.16 -13.62 36.69
N TYR A 865 -21.41 -14.02 36.84
CA TYR A 865 -22.09 -14.23 38.12
C TYR A 865 -23.00 -15.46 38.00
N THR A 866 -23.15 -16.23 39.08
CA THR A 866 -24.24 -17.20 39.16
C THR A 866 -25.57 -16.46 39.30
N GLN A 867 -26.66 -17.13 38.93
CA GLN A 867 -28.00 -16.57 39.07
C GLN A 867 -28.34 -16.19 40.53
N ASP A 868 -27.71 -16.82 41.52
CA ASP A 868 -27.90 -16.52 42.95
C ASP A 868 -27.16 -15.25 43.40
N ALA A 869 -26.16 -14.81 42.63
CA ALA A 869 -25.30 -13.68 42.97
C ALA A 869 -25.62 -12.40 42.18
N VAL A 870 -26.42 -12.51 41.11
CA VAL A 870 -26.79 -11.37 40.28
C VAL A 870 -27.92 -10.55 40.92
N THR A 871 -27.82 -9.22 40.89
CA THR A 871 -28.86 -8.32 41.43
C THR A 871 -29.62 -7.61 40.31
N ALA A 872 -30.81 -7.08 40.62
CA ALA A 872 -31.60 -6.31 39.66
C ALA A 872 -30.88 -5.04 39.15
N GLU A 873 -30.04 -4.41 39.98
CA GLU A 873 -29.24 -3.25 39.59
C GLU A 873 -28.13 -3.65 38.60
N MET A 874 -27.45 -4.77 38.86
CA MET A 874 -26.47 -5.31 37.91
C MET A 874 -27.10 -5.67 36.56
N ILE A 875 -28.31 -6.25 36.58
CA ILE A 875 -29.07 -6.53 35.36
C ILE A 875 -29.38 -5.23 34.61
N LYS A 876 -29.84 -4.18 35.30
CA LYS A 876 -30.21 -2.90 34.67
C LYS A 876 -29.02 -2.18 34.03
N ASP A 877 -27.85 -2.23 34.66
CA ASP A 877 -26.70 -1.40 34.29
C ASP A 877 -25.79 -2.03 33.23
N ASN A 878 -25.98 -3.30 32.88
CA ASN A 878 -25.08 -4.06 32.02
C ASN A 878 -25.82 -4.73 30.87
N SER A 879 -25.13 -4.92 29.74
CA SER A 879 -25.59 -5.88 28.73
C SER A 879 -25.43 -7.31 29.27
N LEU A 880 -26.26 -8.24 28.79
CA LEU A 880 -26.46 -9.56 29.42
C LEU A 880 -26.20 -10.70 28.45
N ILE A 881 -25.52 -11.74 28.92
CA ILE A 881 -25.57 -13.08 28.32
C ILE A 881 -26.11 -14.05 29.36
N LEU A 882 -27.30 -14.60 29.13
CA LEU A 882 -27.99 -15.51 30.05
C LEU A 882 -27.85 -16.95 29.54
N LEU A 883 -27.26 -17.84 30.36
CA LEU A 883 -27.01 -19.24 29.99
C LEU A 883 -27.88 -20.19 30.82
N GLY A 884 -28.39 -21.25 30.19
CA GLY A 884 -29.13 -22.33 30.85
C GLY A 884 -30.60 -22.38 30.44
N ASN A 885 -31.50 -22.65 31.37
CA ASN A 885 -32.93 -22.67 31.14
C ASN A 885 -33.69 -21.98 32.28
N ILE A 886 -35.01 -21.85 32.13
CA ILE A 886 -35.83 -21.10 33.09
C ILE A 886 -35.89 -21.75 34.48
N GLU A 887 -35.63 -23.06 34.58
CA GLU A 887 -35.66 -23.79 35.85
C GLU A 887 -34.36 -23.64 36.63
N ASN A 888 -33.22 -23.46 35.95
CA ASN A 888 -31.90 -23.39 36.59
C ASN A 888 -31.20 -22.03 36.50
N ASN A 889 -31.77 -21.09 35.75
CA ASN A 889 -31.38 -19.68 35.72
C ASN A 889 -32.64 -18.82 35.68
N SER A 890 -33.13 -18.42 36.85
CA SER A 890 -34.40 -17.68 36.98
C SER A 890 -34.38 -16.31 36.28
N THR A 891 -33.20 -15.74 36.05
CA THR A 891 -33.01 -14.48 35.31
C THR A 891 -33.56 -14.57 33.89
N ILE A 892 -33.52 -15.75 33.26
CA ILE A 892 -34.09 -15.96 31.92
C ILE A 892 -35.59 -15.65 31.89
N ALA A 893 -36.32 -15.90 32.98
CA ALA A 893 -37.76 -15.62 33.06
C ALA A 893 -38.10 -14.13 32.86
N THR A 894 -37.17 -13.23 33.18
CA THR A 894 -37.35 -11.78 32.99
C THR A 894 -37.46 -11.39 31.51
N THR A 895 -36.98 -12.24 30.60
CA THR A 895 -36.99 -11.99 29.14
C THR A 895 -38.26 -12.49 28.45
N ALA A 896 -39.19 -13.12 29.17
CA ALA A 896 -40.37 -13.75 28.58
C ALA A 896 -41.28 -12.78 27.80
N ASN A 897 -41.36 -11.52 28.22
CA ASN A 897 -42.14 -10.48 27.53
C ASN A 897 -41.46 -9.93 26.27
N ASN A 898 -40.16 -10.21 26.11
CA ASN A 898 -39.34 -9.72 25.00
C ASN A 898 -39.10 -10.82 23.94
N LEU A 899 -39.81 -11.95 24.06
CA LEU A 899 -39.77 -13.00 23.05
C LEU A 899 -40.33 -12.47 21.72
N PRO A 900 -39.75 -12.85 20.57
CA PRO A 900 -40.27 -12.49 19.26
C PRO A 900 -41.73 -12.88 19.11
N LEU A 901 -42.48 -12.08 18.36
CA LEU A 901 -43.90 -12.33 18.09
C LEU A 901 -44.11 -13.75 17.53
N GLY A 902 -44.98 -14.54 18.17
CA GLY A 902 -45.28 -15.91 17.76
C GLY A 902 -44.32 -16.97 18.33
N MET A 903 -43.30 -16.58 19.10
CA MET A 903 -42.40 -17.50 19.79
C MET A 903 -42.88 -17.80 21.22
N LYS A 904 -42.82 -19.07 21.61
CA LYS A 904 -43.07 -19.51 22.99
C LYS A 904 -42.07 -20.58 23.39
N ILE A 905 -41.59 -20.53 24.63
CA ILE A 905 -40.75 -21.56 25.22
C ILE A 905 -41.59 -22.27 26.29
N THR A 906 -41.81 -23.57 26.13
CA THR A 906 -42.49 -24.44 27.11
C THR A 906 -41.48 -25.32 27.83
N LYS A 907 -41.91 -26.19 28.76
CA LYS A 907 -40.98 -27.12 29.43
C LYS A 907 -40.35 -28.15 28.50
N GLU A 908 -41.05 -28.54 27.43
CA GLU A 908 -40.64 -29.64 26.57
C GLU A 908 -40.23 -29.17 25.17
N ASN A 909 -40.77 -28.03 24.71
CA ASN A 909 -40.66 -27.60 23.32
C ASN A 909 -40.41 -26.10 23.17
N PHE A 910 -39.61 -25.75 22.17
CA PHE A 910 -39.61 -24.43 21.54
C PHE A 910 -40.73 -24.38 20.48
N GLN A 911 -41.60 -23.39 20.54
CA GLN A 911 -42.68 -23.16 19.59
C GLN A 911 -42.44 -21.86 18.83
N SER A 912 -42.57 -21.92 17.51
CA SER A 912 -42.60 -20.76 16.60
C SER A 912 -43.89 -20.82 15.77
N SER A 913 -44.15 -19.79 14.97
CA SER A 913 -45.27 -19.79 14.01
C SER A 913 -45.22 -20.92 12.99
N GLU A 914 -44.04 -21.50 12.73
CA GLU A 914 -43.82 -22.49 11.67
C GLU A 914 -43.51 -23.90 12.20
N ARG A 915 -42.93 -24.03 13.40
CA ARG A 915 -42.35 -25.29 13.91
C ARG A 915 -42.44 -25.41 15.43
N THR A 916 -42.56 -26.66 15.88
CA THR A 916 -42.41 -27.08 17.29
C THR A 916 -41.20 -28.02 17.37
N LEU A 917 -40.21 -27.69 18.21
CA LEU A 917 -38.94 -28.41 18.30
C LEU A 917 -38.64 -28.80 19.76
N PRO A 918 -38.17 -30.05 20.04
CA PRO A 918 -37.88 -30.49 21.41
C PRO A 918 -36.68 -29.77 22.01
N ILE A 919 -36.77 -29.34 23.28
CA ILE A 919 -35.69 -28.62 23.97
C ILE A 919 -34.45 -29.51 24.16
N ASN A 920 -34.62 -30.78 24.53
CA ASN A 920 -33.48 -31.69 24.79
C ASN A 920 -32.61 -31.95 23.55
N ASP A 921 -33.19 -31.79 22.36
CA ASP A 921 -32.51 -32.04 21.09
C ASP A 921 -31.93 -30.77 20.44
N HIS A 922 -32.19 -29.59 21.03
CA HIS A 922 -31.82 -28.31 20.43
C HIS A 922 -31.21 -27.34 21.43
N ILE A 923 -30.37 -26.44 20.90
CA ILE A 923 -29.91 -25.24 21.59
C ILE A 923 -30.49 -24.03 20.86
N LEU A 924 -30.94 -23.04 21.62
CA LEU A 924 -31.46 -21.79 21.10
C LEU A 924 -30.55 -20.65 21.52
N MET A 925 -30.04 -19.88 20.56
CA MET A 925 -29.46 -18.56 20.81
C MET A 925 -30.45 -17.51 20.33
N MET A 926 -30.73 -16.53 21.19
CA MET A 926 -31.68 -15.48 20.91
C MET A 926 -31.18 -14.15 21.47
N ASN A 927 -31.09 -13.15 20.61
CA ASN A 927 -30.66 -11.79 20.92
C ASN A 927 -31.89 -10.88 20.78
N ILE A 928 -32.26 -10.22 21.87
CA ILE A 928 -33.56 -9.55 22.05
C ILE A 928 -33.38 -8.24 22.83
N ASP A 929 -34.48 -7.48 22.93
CA ASP A 929 -34.60 -6.34 23.83
C ASP A 929 -34.16 -6.72 25.24
N HIS A 930 -33.43 -5.82 25.89
CA HIS A 930 -33.09 -5.97 27.28
C HIS A 930 -34.36 -5.94 28.15
N PRO A 931 -34.47 -6.78 29.19
CA PRO A 931 -35.71 -6.87 29.99
C PRO A 931 -36.09 -5.59 30.79
N ILE A 932 -35.23 -4.56 30.82
CA ILE A 932 -35.36 -3.42 31.76
C ILE A 932 -34.75 -2.12 31.20
N ASN A 933 -33.75 -2.19 30.30
CA ASN A 933 -32.99 -1.03 29.85
C ASN A 933 -32.77 -1.07 28.33
N ASP A 934 -33.56 -0.28 27.60
CA ASP A 934 -33.55 -0.24 26.12
C ASP A 934 -32.21 0.23 25.51
N SER A 935 -31.29 0.78 26.31
CA SER A 935 -29.93 1.11 25.84
C SER A 935 -28.94 -0.05 25.89
N LYS A 936 -29.31 -1.17 26.54
CA LYS A 936 -28.46 -2.35 26.74
C LYS A 936 -28.91 -3.52 25.86
N LEU A 937 -28.03 -4.52 25.72
CA LEU A 937 -28.23 -5.69 24.87
C LEU A 937 -28.46 -6.94 25.71
N CYS A 938 -29.26 -7.87 25.23
CA CYS A 938 -29.50 -9.14 25.92
C CYS A 938 -29.40 -10.31 24.93
N THR A 939 -28.57 -11.29 25.28
CA THR A 939 -28.46 -12.57 24.62
C THR A 939 -28.88 -13.68 25.58
N VAL A 940 -29.76 -14.57 25.14
CA VAL A 940 -30.14 -15.79 25.83
C VAL A 940 -29.62 -16.98 25.04
N ILE A 941 -28.86 -17.85 25.70
CA ILE A 941 -28.45 -19.15 25.16
C ILE A 941 -29.14 -20.23 25.99
N TYR A 942 -30.25 -20.70 25.45
CA TYR A 942 -31.15 -21.64 26.11
C TYR A 942 -30.77 -23.09 25.78
N PHE A 943 -30.54 -23.91 26.81
CA PHE A 943 -30.27 -25.35 26.71
C PHE A 943 -30.71 -26.09 27.98
N ASP A 944 -31.00 -27.39 27.85
CA ASP A 944 -31.31 -28.27 29.00
C ASP A 944 -30.49 -29.56 28.90
N LYS A 945 -29.72 -29.87 29.95
CA LYS A 945 -28.92 -31.10 30.12
C LYS A 945 -28.07 -31.43 28.90
N LEU A 946 -27.42 -30.43 28.34
CA LEU A 946 -26.65 -30.58 27.11
C LEU A 946 -25.46 -31.53 27.34
N GLN A 947 -25.38 -32.62 26.58
CA GLN A 947 -24.38 -33.68 26.77
C GLN A 947 -23.05 -33.44 26.02
N SER A 948 -23.04 -32.52 25.04
CA SER A 948 -21.88 -32.23 24.18
C SER A 948 -21.70 -30.72 24.04
N PHE A 949 -20.45 -30.27 24.02
CA PHE A 949 -20.11 -28.86 23.79
C PHE A 949 -20.11 -28.47 22.30
N ARG A 950 -20.24 -29.44 21.38
CA ARG A 950 -20.20 -29.20 19.92
C ARG A 950 -21.24 -28.16 19.43
N PRO A 951 -22.46 -28.06 19.98
CA PRO A 951 -23.40 -27.03 19.57
C PRO A 951 -22.95 -25.61 19.93
N PHE A 952 -22.22 -25.42 21.04
CA PHE A 952 -21.66 -24.11 21.41
C PHE A 952 -20.62 -23.63 20.40
N SER A 953 -19.68 -24.49 19.98
CA SER A 953 -18.69 -24.11 18.96
C SER A 953 -19.34 -23.69 17.66
N ARG A 954 -20.53 -24.23 17.34
CA ARG A 954 -21.31 -23.80 16.17
C ARG A 954 -21.95 -22.43 16.34
N LEU A 955 -22.34 -21.99 17.55
CA LEU A 955 -22.94 -20.67 17.76
C LEU A 955 -21.98 -19.53 17.37
N PHE A 956 -20.67 -19.74 17.48
CA PHE A 956 -19.66 -18.79 17.00
C PHE A 956 -19.69 -18.58 15.48
N HIS A 957 -20.29 -19.49 14.70
CA HIS A 957 -20.54 -19.26 13.27
C HIS A 957 -21.77 -18.38 13.01
N TYR A 958 -22.60 -18.14 14.02
CA TYR A 958 -23.87 -17.42 13.90
C TYR A 958 -23.90 -16.13 14.73
N MET A 959 -22.74 -15.58 15.10
CA MET A 959 -22.67 -14.41 16.00
C MET A 959 -23.39 -13.16 15.48
N SER A 960 -23.59 -13.05 14.16
CA SER A 960 -24.32 -11.94 13.52
C SER A 960 -25.84 -12.14 13.46
N PHE A 961 -26.35 -13.30 13.85
CA PHE A 961 -27.77 -13.62 13.78
C PHE A 961 -28.49 -13.23 15.07
N SER A 962 -29.74 -12.78 14.96
CA SER A 962 -30.56 -12.47 16.14
C SER A 962 -31.07 -13.74 16.80
N LEU A 963 -31.68 -14.65 16.05
CA LEU A 963 -32.19 -15.91 16.58
C LEU A 963 -31.68 -17.07 15.73
N VAL A 964 -31.14 -18.10 16.39
CA VAL A 964 -30.68 -19.34 15.76
C VAL A 964 -31.00 -20.52 16.66
N MET A 965 -31.60 -21.56 16.07
CA MET A 965 -31.83 -22.84 16.73
C MET A 965 -31.02 -23.94 16.05
N LEU A 966 -30.16 -24.63 16.81
CA LEU A 966 -29.31 -25.70 16.29
C LEU A 966 -29.71 -27.04 16.88
N ASN A 967 -29.70 -28.08 16.06
CA ASN A 967 -29.83 -29.46 16.53
C ASN A 967 -28.53 -29.93 17.20
N ASN A 968 -28.65 -30.61 18.34
CA ASN A 968 -27.54 -31.04 19.17
C ASN A 968 -26.70 -32.19 18.54
N GLN A 969 -27.31 -32.99 17.65
CA GLN A 969 -26.67 -34.17 17.06
C GLN A 969 -26.30 -34.00 15.58
N MET A 970 -27.04 -33.20 14.82
CA MET A 970 -26.80 -32.98 13.39
C MET A 970 -25.92 -31.76 13.11
N GLY A 971 -24.89 -31.94 12.28
CA GLY A 971 -24.17 -30.82 11.65
C GLY A 971 -24.95 -30.25 10.47
N GLY A 972 -24.86 -28.94 10.21
CA GLY A 972 -25.53 -28.29 9.07
C GLY A 972 -26.16 -26.93 9.41
N LYS A 973 -27.06 -26.48 8.51
CA LYS A 973 -27.85 -25.24 8.64
C LYS A 973 -28.72 -25.26 9.92
N PRO A 974 -29.09 -24.09 10.46
CA PRO A 974 -30.01 -24.00 11.60
C PRO A 974 -31.36 -24.65 11.31
N ALA A 975 -31.99 -25.19 12.35
CA ALA A 975 -33.37 -25.66 12.28
C ALA A 975 -34.37 -24.50 12.13
N LEU A 976 -33.99 -23.32 12.65
CA LEU A 976 -34.71 -22.05 12.55
C LEU A 976 -33.69 -20.90 12.66
N GLN A 977 -33.90 -19.82 11.90
CA GLN A 977 -33.17 -18.56 12.05
C GLN A 977 -34.07 -17.36 11.73
N GLN A 978 -33.90 -16.24 12.44
CA GLN A 978 -34.70 -15.03 12.26
C GLN A 978 -33.90 -13.78 12.68
N GLU A 979 -34.11 -12.65 12.00
CA GLU A 979 -33.65 -11.33 12.44
C GLU A 979 -34.67 -10.67 13.37
N ILE A 980 -34.18 -10.03 14.44
CA ILE A 980 -35.00 -9.33 15.43
C ILE A 980 -34.45 -7.92 15.55
N PHE A 981 -35.30 -6.93 15.33
CA PHE A 981 -34.96 -5.50 15.39
C PHE A 981 -35.52 -4.86 16.66
N PRO A 982 -34.89 -3.79 17.18
CA PRO A 982 -35.43 -3.03 18.29
C PRO A 982 -36.84 -2.49 18.00
N GLY A 983 -37.77 -2.71 18.93
CA GLY A 983 -39.14 -2.18 18.85
C GLY A 983 -39.26 -0.73 19.32
N GLY A 984 -40.35 -0.04 18.94
CA GLY A 984 -40.78 1.22 19.57
C GLY A 984 -39.94 2.48 19.31
N LEU A 985 -38.89 2.40 18.48
CA LEU A 985 -38.04 3.56 18.13
C LEU A 985 -38.65 4.42 17.01
N ASN A 986 -38.44 5.74 17.09
CA ASN A 986 -38.82 6.68 16.03
C ASN A 986 -38.00 6.38 14.74
N ARG A 987 -38.63 6.55 13.58
CA ARG A 987 -38.04 6.37 12.25
C ARG A 987 -38.07 7.66 11.40
N ASP A 988 -38.53 8.76 12.00
CA ASP A 988 -38.70 10.06 11.32
C ASP A 988 -37.37 10.63 10.80
N GLU A 989 -36.22 10.09 11.23
CA GLU A 989 -34.92 10.54 10.78
C GLU A 989 -34.69 10.28 9.28
N THR A 990 -35.23 9.20 8.72
CA THR A 990 -35.09 8.86 7.29
C THR A 990 -36.41 8.51 6.61
N VAL A 991 -37.51 8.45 7.38
CA VAL A 991 -38.84 8.13 6.87
C VAL A 991 -39.79 9.27 7.17
N TYR A 992 -40.51 9.77 6.17
CA TYR A 992 -41.63 10.68 6.39
C TYR A 992 -42.93 10.00 5.99
N ILE A 993 -43.95 10.05 6.85
CA ILE A 993 -45.30 9.57 6.55
C ILE A 993 -46.26 10.76 6.63
N LYS A 994 -46.94 11.06 5.52
CA LYS A 994 -47.97 12.11 5.46
C LYS A 994 -49.16 11.69 6.31
N VAL A 995 -49.28 12.27 7.50
CA VAL A 995 -50.45 12.06 8.36
C VAL A 995 -51.66 12.73 7.69
N SER A 996 -52.64 11.94 7.26
CA SER A 996 -53.91 12.45 6.78
C SER A 996 -54.58 13.26 7.90
N LYS A 997 -54.78 14.56 7.68
CA LYS A 997 -55.69 15.36 8.49
C LYS A 997 -57.10 14.78 8.27
N ASN A 998 -57.54 13.92 9.20
CA ASN A 998 -58.96 13.63 9.35
C ASN A 998 -59.67 14.83 9.97
#